data_AF-A0A150LXR9-F1
#
_entry.id   AF-A0A150LXR9-F1
#
_cell.length_a   1.000
_cell.length_b   1.000
_cell.length_c   1.000
_cell.angle_alpha   90.00
_cell.angle_beta   90.00
_cell.angle_gamma   90.00
#
_symmetry.space_group_name_H-M   'P 1'
#
loop_
_entity.id
_entity.type
_entity.pdbx_description
1 polymer ?
#
loop_
_entity_poly.entity_id
_entity_poly.type
_entity_poly.pdbx_seq_one_letter_code
_entity_poly.pdbx_strand_id
1 'polypeptide(L)'
;MAYQPKSYRKFVATTATAAMVASAVAPVVSAAAGFTDVAPQYKDAIDFLVSTGATNGKTDTKFGVYDEITRLDAAVILAKVLKLDVDNAKDAGFTDVPKDRAKYVNALVEAGVLSGKAPGKFGSYDKLTRVEMAKIIANAYNLKGDDVTLPFTDVNDTWAPYVKALYKYEVTKGKTETSFGAYQNITRGDFAVFVYRAANVDVEPEAPQVVSVSAINTQGQEVSLTDLPVNGTIKVKFSEKVNKETINVNNLRVFEVKDNVPVSIASSKITLSEDGLTASVDLDGAGLEKGKEYKLEVKNVKSATDKVVDAKTINFTVSKMAVVTNAYFEGNAVDNDNNAPTGVDEIDIAFDEKLDPSTVTNSNVSLIDLATGNKIPVDLWITGSTSNVIKITTDNPLIDNKQYKVVVENVKTATGEKAEAYSKTFAVNATTPLTSPITVKTLDGKTVGTGANSVWPKLTSGIQEAGNVYHAGLQINVAIAEKLDPSSIENNVQLVEKETKAVVPVTLTYNSDSKILTIVPKADLKEATDYEIQFKGGLKSAEGIYLDPSKKTEVITSKSYVFRTLDVTAPTIVEITSKNGDSGLVVKNAQEFTIKTSEDVILDNTNVVLVETGVDFNDQASITAKRIAAANLQVTPVLGQKATYTVKVKAGVLQPNKAYKLVVVGKDMDQTTLVTNSANGVTVLDDAAGNTLKKSAVYAFTTEGNDVTAPKVVKVYKGNDITDETAVVTNPTNIKSTDKFTFLFDEAIQDGANIDASKVKLEKYNGSTWVPVAGFTPANVVTTAVTNKAGDKVGLTVNLAGVTIEDAKYRLVIGEGTVKDIANNKNTQETVFEFIGTQGDDTADSVEVKVGSIGSNNVFTPSTAVDKKIYITFDEDEIFEVAAASVKVTDKDGKEVAGTLKEISQPTGLTTFGGANKVYEFTPAGDLAYDSTYTVTVENVKDIAGNTIAKKVVQFKTVAAAKQVVETSIVDGAQAVDRQKTIKFKLNATDTLNYDDTVPSTVYGDGTTAANGKVTLYKGTTAVPESKVELSNDGVDYSLVLKEALDPNTTYTLKIQTSDGKTKVVTFTTGVIATDDVKPKFVEFGQVFDVDNDPATPDTYGAIGTDLKLTHTVGSNTANLLVQFSEGIDLTGASVAITNVSDDKTVAVLSTTAIDRVADANNAKETLSIDPVLNLASGKTYKVVITGVKDAAGNVADPVTLYVVGK
;
A
#
# COMPACT_ATOMS: atom_id res chain seq x y z
N MET A 1 57.51 -38.20 52.31
CA MET A 1 56.22 -38.09 53.03
C MET A 1 55.22 -37.58 52.02
N ALA A 2 54.04 -38.15 51.79
CA ALA A 2 53.37 -39.28 52.41
C ALA A 2 52.54 -39.97 51.32
N TYR A 3 52.36 -41.26 51.55
CA TYR A 3 51.56 -42.20 50.79
C TYR A 3 50.07 -42.05 51.18
N GLN A 4 49.18 -42.03 50.17
CA GLN A 4 47.80 -42.58 50.14
C GLN A 4 46.58 -41.86 50.72
N PRO A 5 45.32 -42.28 50.37
CA PRO A 5 44.91 -43.49 49.61
C PRO A 5 43.97 -43.33 48.40
N LYS A 6 43.92 -44.45 47.65
CA LYS A 6 42.94 -44.81 46.63
C LYS A 6 41.62 -45.28 47.27
N SER A 7 40.50 -44.73 46.82
CA SER A 7 39.17 -45.40 46.73
C SER A 7 38.27 -44.44 45.95
N TYR A 8 37.68 -44.77 44.80
CA TYR A 8 36.72 -45.83 44.59
C TYR A 8 36.62 -46.16 43.09
N ARG A 9 36.60 -47.47 42.77
CA ARG A 9 36.00 -48.01 41.55
C ARG A 9 34.53 -48.35 41.86
N LYS A 10 33.70 -48.38 40.79
CA LYS A 10 32.29 -48.84 40.68
C LYS A 10 31.28 -47.70 40.96
N PHE A 11 30.25 -47.37 40.17
CA PHE A 11 29.44 -48.02 39.11
C PHE A 11 29.09 -46.93 38.04
N VAL A 12 29.38 -47.16 36.75
CA VAL A 12 28.45 -47.46 35.61
C VAL A 12 27.71 -46.25 34.98
N ALA A 13 28.08 -45.98 33.71
CA ALA A 13 27.31 -45.65 32.48
C ALA A 13 26.05 -44.77 32.60
N THR A 14 25.74 -43.77 31.77
CA THR A 14 26.08 -43.31 30.40
C THR A 14 25.76 -41.80 30.42
N THR A 15 26.66 -40.86 30.14
CA THR A 15 26.94 -40.31 28.81
C THR A 15 28.34 -39.69 28.84
N ALA A 16 29.27 -40.21 28.05
CA ALA A 16 30.64 -39.75 28.00
C ALA A 16 30.77 -38.47 27.15
N THR A 17 30.98 -37.31 27.78
CA THR A 17 31.94 -36.34 27.23
C THR A 17 33.31 -36.76 27.74
N ALA A 18 34.20 -37.08 26.79
CA ALA A 18 35.55 -37.52 27.04
C ALA A 18 36.37 -36.41 27.74
N ALA A 19 36.42 -36.45 29.07
CA ALA A 19 37.41 -35.72 29.87
C ALA A 19 37.79 -36.54 31.10
N MET A 20 38.31 -37.75 30.90
CA MET A 20 39.21 -38.39 31.86
C MET A 20 40.25 -39.22 31.10
N VAL A 21 41.40 -38.60 30.80
CA VAL A 21 42.66 -39.33 30.71
C VAL A 21 43.43 -39.02 32.00
N ALA A 22 42.93 -39.55 33.12
CA ALA A 22 43.78 -39.73 34.30
C ALA A 22 44.71 -40.92 34.03
N SER A 23 46.01 -40.65 34.11
CA SER A 23 47.11 -41.56 33.84
C SER A 23 47.02 -42.87 34.65
N ALA A 24 46.85 -43.98 33.94
CA ALA A 24 47.19 -45.31 34.45
C ALA A 24 47.60 -46.21 33.27
N VAL A 25 48.77 -45.95 32.70
CA VAL A 25 49.52 -46.99 31.98
C VAL A 25 50.05 -47.97 33.02
N ALA A 26 49.34 -49.08 33.22
CA ALA A 26 50.02 -50.28 33.68
C ALA A 26 50.99 -50.71 32.57
N PRO A 27 52.24 -51.07 32.88
CA PRO A 27 53.18 -51.49 31.85
C PRO A 27 52.72 -52.85 31.33
N VAL A 28 52.10 -52.88 30.15
CA VAL A 28 52.07 -54.09 29.34
C VAL A 28 53.27 -53.96 28.41
N VAL A 29 54.33 -54.67 28.79
CA VAL A 29 55.48 -54.91 27.92
C VAL A 29 55.03 -55.74 26.72
N SER A 30 55.58 -55.40 25.54
CA SER A 30 55.52 -56.11 24.23
C SER A 30 54.33 -55.71 23.34
N ALA A 31 54.47 -55.24 22.08
CA ALA A 31 55.60 -55.13 21.16
C ALA A 31 55.26 -54.08 20.08
N ALA A 32 56.04 -53.00 19.99
CA ALA A 32 56.03 -52.12 18.82
C ALA A 32 57.34 -52.19 18.00
N ALA A 33 58.27 -53.05 18.41
CA ALA A 33 59.53 -53.31 17.71
C ALA A 33 59.41 -54.23 16.46
N GLY A 34 58.19 -54.51 15.99
CA GLY A 34 57.91 -55.58 15.01
C GLY A 34 57.70 -55.15 13.55
N PHE A 35 57.45 -53.86 13.27
CA PHE A 35 57.13 -53.43 11.91
C PHE A 35 58.38 -53.03 11.14
N THR A 36 58.63 -53.72 10.02
CA THR A 36 59.79 -53.52 9.15
C THR A 36 59.73 -52.25 8.31
N ASP A 37 58.55 -51.65 8.16
CA ASP A 37 58.27 -50.49 7.30
C ASP A 37 58.11 -49.16 8.07
N VAL A 38 58.52 -49.14 9.35
CA VAL A 38 58.42 -47.96 10.22
C VAL A 38 59.75 -47.23 10.31
N ALA A 39 59.82 -46.06 9.65
CA ALA A 39 60.95 -45.16 9.78
C ALA A 39 60.94 -44.41 11.13
N PRO A 40 62.10 -43.94 11.64
CA PRO A 40 62.22 -43.35 12.98
C PRO A 40 61.23 -42.23 13.31
N GLN A 41 60.88 -41.39 12.33
CA GLN A 41 59.96 -40.27 12.53
C GLN A 41 58.51 -40.68 12.83
N TYR A 42 58.12 -41.91 12.52
CA TYR A 42 56.78 -42.45 12.79
C TYR A 42 56.75 -43.32 14.05
N LYS A 43 57.91 -43.63 14.62
CA LYS A 43 58.05 -44.68 15.64
C LYS A 43 57.22 -44.37 16.89
N ASP A 44 57.36 -43.19 17.48
CA ASP A 44 56.68 -42.86 18.74
C ASP A 44 55.15 -42.86 18.58
N ALA A 45 54.67 -42.34 17.44
CA ALA A 45 53.25 -42.32 17.13
C ALA A 45 52.67 -43.73 16.94
N ILE A 46 53.41 -44.62 16.29
CA ILE A 46 52.99 -46.01 16.07
C ILE A 46 53.07 -46.81 17.37
N ASP A 47 54.13 -46.64 18.16
CA ASP A 47 54.27 -47.24 19.49
C ASP A 47 53.10 -46.83 20.40
N PHE A 48 52.68 -45.56 20.34
CA PHE A 48 51.49 -45.07 21.05
C PHE A 48 50.20 -45.78 20.60
N LEU A 49 49.96 -45.91 19.29
CA LEU A 49 48.75 -46.59 18.81
C LEU A 49 48.73 -48.08 19.13
N VAL A 50 49.89 -48.75 19.13
CA VAL A 50 50.00 -50.17 19.50
C VAL A 50 49.78 -50.35 21.00
N SER A 51 50.44 -49.53 21.83
CA SER A 51 50.33 -49.62 23.29
C SER A 51 48.94 -49.27 23.83
N THR A 52 48.18 -48.44 23.09
CA THR A 52 46.77 -48.15 23.40
C THR A 52 45.81 -49.23 22.88
N GLY A 53 46.31 -50.25 22.17
CA GLY A 53 45.51 -51.31 21.55
C GLY A 53 44.69 -50.83 20.34
N ALA A 54 44.99 -49.65 19.80
CA ALA A 54 44.26 -49.06 18.69
C ALA A 54 44.48 -49.81 17.36
N THR A 55 45.66 -50.43 17.19
CA THR A 55 46.04 -51.14 15.97
C THR A 55 47.12 -52.19 16.26
N ASN A 56 47.11 -53.31 15.53
CA ASN A 56 48.18 -54.32 15.52
C ASN A 56 48.98 -54.29 14.20
N GLY A 57 48.87 -53.20 13.43
CA GLY A 57 49.41 -53.11 12.06
C GLY A 57 48.44 -53.66 11.02
N LYS A 58 48.84 -53.59 9.74
CA LYS A 58 48.07 -54.15 8.62
C LYS A 58 48.32 -55.65 8.47
N THR A 59 49.52 -56.06 8.86
CA THR A 59 49.98 -57.45 9.02
C THR A 59 50.91 -57.49 10.24
N ASP A 60 51.24 -58.68 10.72
CA ASP A 60 52.13 -58.85 11.88
C ASP A 60 53.50 -58.17 11.73
N THR A 61 53.98 -57.95 10.50
CA THR A 61 55.31 -57.37 10.21
C THR A 61 55.28 -56.04 9.47
N LYS A 62 54.10 -55.53 9.10
CA LYS A 62 53.95 -54.23 8.41
C LYS A 62 52.82 -53.38 8.97
N PHE A 63 53.13 -52.11 9.23
CA PHE A 63 52.14 -51.11 9.63
C PHE A 63 51.37 -50.52 8.43
N GLY A 64 52.02 -50.40 7.28
CA GLY A 64 51.50 -49.72 6.09
C GLY A 64 51.71 -48.21 6.15
N VAL A 65 52.88 -47.74 6.62
CA VAL A 65 53.16 -46.32 6.92
C VAL A 65 52.88 -45.39 5.74
N TYR A 66 53.21 -45.85 4.52
CA TYR A 66 53.07 -45.07 3.28
C TYR A 66 51.74 -45.30 2.55
N ASP A 67 50.89 -46.20 3.05
CA ASP A 67 49.58 -46.45 2.44
C ASP A 67 48.61 -45.31 2.77
N GLU A 68 47.81 -44.88 1.80
CA GLU A 68 46.70 -43.94 2.05
C GLU A 68 45.63 -44.60 2.93
N ILE A 69 45.28 -43.95 4.03
CA ILE A 69 44.35 -44.50 5.03
C ILE A 69 42.89 -44.39 4.55
N THR A 70 42.09 -45.42 4.82
CA THR A 70 40.64 -45.36 4.59
C THR A 70 39.95 -44.65 5.75
N ARG A 71 38.80 -44.01 5.47
CA ARG A 71 37.98 -43.35 6.48
C ARG A 71 37.54 -44.31 7.59
N LEU A 72 37.21 -45.57 7.26
CA LEU A 72 36.86 -46.61 8.23
C LEU A 72 38.04 -46.99 9.12
N ASP A 73 39.24 -47.20 8.57
CA ASP A 73 40.40 -47.54 9.39
C ASP A 73 40.79 -46.40 10.33
N ALA A 74 40.67 -45.15 9.86
CA ALA A 74 40.87 -43.96 10.69
C ALA A 74 39.87 -43.91 11.87
N ALA A 75 38.59 -44.20 11.60
CA ALA A 75 37.55 -44.25 12.63
C ALA A 75 37.82 -45.33 13.68
N VAL A 76 38.21 -46.55 13.26
CA VAL A 76 38.52 -47.64 14.20
C VAL A 76 39.71 -47.29 15.10
N ILE A 77 40.79 -46.73 14.54
CA ILE A 77 41.96 -46.32 15.31
C ILE A 77 41.55 -45.26 16.33
N LEU A 78 40.84 -44.22 15.87
CA LEU A 78 40.51 -43.07 16.72
C LEU A 78 39.53 -43.44 17.85
N ALA A 79 38.48 -44.22 17.56
CA ALA A 79 37.53 -44.68 18.57
C ALA A 79 38.23 -45.47 19.70
N LYS A 80 39.23 -46.28 19.35
CA LYS A 80 40.02 -47.06 20.32
C LYS A 80 40.98 -46.20 21.12
N VAL A 81 41.66 -45.24 20.48
CA VAL A 81 42.54 -44.28 21.18
C VAL A 81 41.74 -43.47 22.20
N LEU A 82 40.55 -43.00 21.81
CA LEU A 82 39.64 -42.25 22.67
C LEU A 82 38.93 -43.13 23.72
N LYS A 83 39.05 -44.46 23.63
CA LYS A 83 38.40 -45.45 24.50
C LYS A 83 36.88 -45.24 24.62
N LEU A 84 36.22 -44.95 23.50
CA LEU A 84 34.78 -44.74 23.46
C LEU A 84 34.02 -46.04 23.79
N ASP A 85 32.83 -45.90 24.37
CA ASP A 85 31.90 -47.01 24.55
C ASP A 85 31.28 -47.36 23.20
N VAL A 86 31.87 -48.35 22.53
CA VAL A 86 31.43 -48.78 21.21
C VAL A 86 30.28 -49.78 21.26
N ASP A 87 30.11 -50.49 22.36
CA ASP A 87 29.13 -51.59 22.42
C ASP A 87 27.72 -51.08 22.72
N ASN A 88 27.59 -49.90 23.34
CA ASN A 88 26.30 -49.24 23.61
C ASN A 88 25.98 -48.09 22.66
N ALA A 89 26.81 -47.84 21.64
CA ALA A 89 26.60 -46.74 20.71
C ALA A 89 25.37 -46.96 19.81
N LYS A 90 24.58 -45.90 19.62
CA LYS A 90 23.38 -45.93 18.76
C LYS A 90 23.74 -46.15 17.31
N ASP A 91 22.92 -46.91 16.59
CA ASP A 91 23.12 -47.13 15.16
C ASP A 91 23.04 -45.81 14.37
N ALA A 92 24.11 -45.46 13.65
CA ALA A 92 24.20 -44.26 12.84
C ALA A 92 23.52 -44.41 11.46
N GLY A 93 23.03 -45.61 11.12
CA GLY A 93 22.22 -45.84 9.92
C GLY A 93 22.99 -45.88 8.60
N PHE A 94 24.32 -46.05 8.64
CA PHE A 94 25.14 -46.14 7.43
C PHE A 94 25.10 -47.54 6.82
N THR A 95 24.68 -47.60 5.57
CA THR A 95 24.48 -48.88 4.84
C THR A 95 25.76 -49.45 4.22
N ASP A 96 26.80 -48.62 4.08
CA ASP A 96 28.08 -48.96 3.45
C ASP A 96 29.20 -49.24 4.48
N VAL A 97 28.86 -49.34 5.77
CA VAL A 97 29.81 -49.72 6.83
C VAL A 97 29.67 -51.22 7.13
N PRO A 98 30.77 -52.00 7.11
CA PRO A 98 30.74 -53.40 7.52
C PRO A 98 30.22 -53.57 8.95
N LYS A 99 29.29 -54.51 9.16
CA LYS A 99 28.57 -54.69 10.43
C LYS A 99 29.49 -54.92 11.65
N ASP A 100 30.61 -55.62 11.45
CA ASP A 100 31.61 -55.92 12.49
C ASP A 100 32.39 -54.67 12.96
N ARG A 101 32.44 -53.63 12.13
CA ARG A 101 33.15 -52.38 12.41
C ARG A 101 32.22 -51.18 12.62
N ALA A 102 30.92 -51.33 12.34
CA ALA A 102 29.90 -50.29 12.49
C ALA A 102 29.91 -49.66 13.88
N LYS A 103 30.13 -50.46 14.93
CA LYS A 103 30.17 -50.00 16.32
C LYS A 103 31.18 -48.87 16.61
N TYR A 104 32.33 -48.88 15.93
CA TYR A 104 33.33 -47.82 16.08
C TYR A 104 32.90 -46.51 15.41
N VAL A 105 32.26 -46.63 14.24
CA VAL A 105 31.72 -45.48 13.50
C VAL A 105 30.55 -44.87 14.26
N ASN A 106 29.63 -45.71 14.74
CA ASN A 106 28.48 -45.33 15.55
C ASN A 106 28.89 -44.51 16.78
N ALA A 107 29.87 -45.00 17.55
CA ALA A 107 30.37 -44.30 18.74
C ALA A 107 30.97 -42.93 18.41
N LEU A 108 31.71 -42.81 17.31
CA LEU A 108 32.30 -41.53 16.88
C LEU A 108 31.25 -40.55 16.35
N VAL A 109 30.18 -41.04 15.73
CA VAL A 109 29.07 -40.21 15.26
C VAL A 109 28.23 -39.72 16.43
N GLU A 110 27.93 -40.61 17.39
CA GLU A 110 27.24 -40.25 18.62
C GLU A 110 28.06 -39.25 19.46
N ALA A 111 29.38 -39.36 19.45
CA ALA A 111 30.30 -38.41 20.06
C ALA A 111 30.47 -37.10 19.26
N GLY A 112 29.83 -36.95 18.09
CA GLY A 112 29.94 -35.75 17.24
C GLY A 112 31.30 -35.58 16.54
N VAL A 113 32.17 -36.59 16.58
CA VAL A 113 33.51 -36.55 15.97
C VAL A 113 33.43 -36.73 14.46
N LEU A 114 32.55 -37.62 13.99
CA LEU A 114 32.38 -37.97 12.58
C LEU A 114 30.96 -37.74 12.10
N SER A 115 30.84 -37.53 10.78
CA SER A 115 29.57 -37.53 10.06
C SER A 115 29.70 -38.31 8.74
N GLY A 116 28.55 -38.70 8.18
CA GLY A 116 28.48 -39.29 6.84
C GLY A 116 28.87 -38.30 5.73
N LYS A 117 29.30 -38.81 4.58
CA LYS A 117 29.59 -38.00 3.38
C LYS A 117 28.34 -37.73 2.54
N ALA A 118 27.34 -38.61 2.62
CA ALA A 118 26.06 -38.46 1.95
C ALA A 118 24.96 -39.13 2.79
N PRO A 119 23.66 -38.83 2.54
CA PRO A 119 22.56 -39.47 3.26
C PRO A 119 22.68 -41.00 3.24
N GLY A 120 22.73 -41.61 4.43
CA GLY A 120 22.85 -43.06 4.60
C GLY A 120 24.19 -43.69 4.17
N LYS A 121 25.21 -42.87 3.85
CA LYS A 121 26.55 -43.32 3.41
C LYS A 121 27.69 -42.67 4.22
N PHE A 122 28.56 -43.51 4.77
CA PHE A 122 29.75 -43.08 5.50
C PHE A 122 30.96 -42.80 4.59
N GLY A 123 31.08 -43.52 3.46
CA GLY A 123 32.28 -43.52 2.62
C GLY A 123 33.39 -44.39 3.21
N SER A 124 33.05 -45.60 3.68
CA SER A 124 33.95 -46.47 4.47
C SER A 124 35.33 -46.68 3.86
N TYR A 125 35.39 -46.92 2.55
CA TYR A 125 36.61 -47.27 1.83
C TYR A 125 37.27 -46.07 1.14
N ASP A 126 36.66 -44.88 1.24
CA ASP A 126 37.24 -43.66 0.70
C ASP A 126 38.55 -43.34 1.41
N LYS A 127 39.47 -42.77 0.65
CA LYS A 127 40.69 -42.18 1.20
C LYS A 127 40.36 -40.87 1.91
N LEU A 128 41.12 -40.59 2.96
CA LEU A 128 40.93 -39.39 3.77
C LEU A 128 41.87 -38.28 3.29
N THR A 129 41.32 -37.13 2.94
CA THR A 129 42.14 -35.94 2.67
C THR A 129 42.69 -35.34 3.97
N ARG A 130 43.76 -34.56 3.86
CA ARG A 130 44.41 -33.95 5.02
C ARG A 130 43.51 -32.93 5.74
N VAL A 131 42.63 -32.21 5.04
CA VAL A 131 41.61 -31.34 5.66
C VAL A 131 40.47 -32.09 6.33
N GLU A 132 40.03 -33.21 5.75
CA GLU A 132 39.04 -34.06 6.42
C GLU A 132 39.63 -34.66 7.69
N MET A 133 40.90 -35.11 7.66
CA MET A 133 41.61 -35.53 8.87
C MET A 133 41.69 -34.40 9.90
N ALA A 134 42.01 -33.18 9.48
CA ALA A 134 42.10 -32.04 10.40
C ALA A 134 40.79 -31.81 11.14
N LYS A 135 39.66 -31.86 10.43
CA LYS A 135 38.33 -31.78 11.03
C LYS A 135 38.07 -32.90 12.03
N ILE A 136 38.42 -34.14 11.67
CA ILE A 136 38.23 -35.31 12.53
C ILE A 136 39.04 -35.19 13.82
N ILE A 137 40.31 -34.82 13.74
CA ILE A 137 41.19 -34.68 14.89
C ILE A 137 40.79 -33.48 15.75
N ALA A 138 40.45 -32.35 15.15
CA ALA A 138 39.97 -31.18 15.88
C ALA A 138 38.70 -31.50 16.67
N ASN A 139 37.72 -32.17 16.05
CA ASN A 139 36.49 -32.56 16.74
C ASN A 139 36.75 -33.61 17.83
N ALA A 140 37.61 -34.60 17.56
CA ALA A 140 37.93 -35.69 18.49
C ALA A 140 38.52 -35.20 19.81
N TYR A 141 39.35 -34.16 19.74
CA TYR A 141 40.04 -33.57 20.90
C TYR A 141 39.49 -32.20 21.28
N ASN A 142 38.34 -31.80 20.71
CA ASN A 142 37.70 -30.50 20.90
C ASN A 142 38.67 -29.30 20.79
N LEU A 143 39.56 -29.32 19.80
CA LEU A 143 40.56 -28.29 19.57
C LEU A 143 39.94 -27.10 18.83
N LYS A 144 40.22 -25.87 19.30
CA LYS A 144 39.76 -24.61 18.68
C LYS A 144 40.93 -23.68 18.41
N GLY A 145 40.88 -22.91 17.32
CA GLY A 145 41.99 -22.03 16.92
C GLY A 145 41.58 -20.73 16.26
N ASP A 146 40.37 -20.24 16.55
CA ASP A 146 39.76 -19.09 15.85
C ASP A 146 40.61 -17.81 15.91
N ASP A 147 41.52 -17.71 16.89
CA ASP A 147 42.43 -16.61 17.18
C ASP A 147 43.79 -16.67 16.44
N VAL A 148 44.04 -17.69 15.61
CA VAL A 148 45.32 -17.86 14.91
C VAL A 148 45.19 -17.63 13.40
N THR A 149 46.15 -16.91 12.83
CA THR A 149 46.29 -16.73 11.37
C THR A 149 47.05 -17.91 10.77
N LEU A 150 46.48 -18.53 9.74
CA LEU A 150 47.16 -19.62 9.01
C LEU A 150 48.19 -19.05 8.01
N PRO A 151 49.40 -19.63 7.94
CA PRO A 151 50.35 -19.30 6.89
C PRO A 151 50.06 -20.04 5.57
N PHE A 152 49.09 -20.96 5.55
CA PHE A 152 48.82 -21.85 4.42
C PHE A 152 47.87 -21.21 3.40
N THR A 153 48.27 -21.19 2.14
CA THR A 153 47.49 -20.57 1.04
C THR A 153 46.49 -21.53 0.39
N ASP A 154 46.58 -22.83 0.68
CA ASP A 154 45.79 -23.89 0.05
C ASP A 154 44.62 -24.39 0.91
N VAL A 155 44.28 -23.68 2.00
CA VAL A 155 43.17 -23.99 2.90
C VAL A 155 42.06 -22.96 2.71
N ASN A 156 40.84 -23.42 2.35
CA ASN A 156 39.69 -22.53 2.21
C ASN A 156 38.99 -22.27 3.56
N ASP A 157 38.05 -21.32 3.58
CA ASP A 157 37.34 -20.91 4.80
C ASP A 157 36.54 -22.04 5.45
N THR A 158 36.04 -23.01 4.68
CA THR A 158 35.31 -24.18 5.21
C THR A 158 36.19 -25.05 6.09
N TRP A 159 37.46 -25.22 5.73
CA TRP A 159 38.41 -26.07 6.44
C TRP A 159 39.31 -25.28 7.40
N ALA A 160 39.37 -23.95 7.24
CA ALA A 160 40.24 -23.08 8.01
C ALA A 160 40.10 -23.23 9.54
N PRO A 161 38.89 -23.31 10.16
CA PRO A 161 38.77 -23.43 11.62
C PRO A 161 39.47 -24.67 12.18
N TYR A 162 39.36 -25.80 11.49
CA TYR A 162 39.96 -27.07 11.93
C TYR A 162 41.48 -27.08 11.71
N VAL A 163 41.97 -26.52 10.61
CA VAL A 163 43.41 -26.42 10.35
C VAL A 163 44.05 -25.42 11.32
N LYS A 164 43.37 -24.31 11.64
CA LYS A 164 43.77 -23.34 12.66
C LYS A 164 43.93 -24.00 14.02
N ALA A 165 42.95 -24.81 14.44
CA ALA A 165 43.02 -25.54 15.68
C ALA A 165 44.27 -26.44 15.74
N LEU A 166 44.50 -27.26 14.71
CA LEU A 166 45.68 -28.11 14.66
C LEU A 166 46.99 -27.33 14.59
N TYR A 167 47.01 -26.16 13.95
CA TYR A 167 48.19 -25.31 13.85
C TYR A 167 48.52 -24.64 15.19
N LYS A 168 47.50 -24.10 15.89
CA LYS A 168 47.62 -23.46 17.21
C LYS A 168 48.24 -24.39 18.25
N TYR A 169 47.78 -25.64 18.30
CA TYR A 169 48.27 -26.64 19.25
C TYR A 169 49.48 -27.43 18.73
N GLU A 170 50.16 -26.93 17.70
CA GLU A 170 51.34 -27.54 17.08
C GLU A 170 51.17 -29.00 16.61
N VAL A 171 49.92 -29.44 16.42
CA VAL A 171 49.60 -30.75 15.84
C VAL A 171 50.07 -30.80 14.37
N THR A 172 49.98 -29.68 13.66
CA THR A 172 50.53 -29.49 12.30
C THR A 172 51.47 -28.30 12.18
N LYS A 173 52.44 -28.40 11.26
CA LYS A 173 53.28 -27.28 10.78
C LYS A 173 53.16 -27.05 9.27
N GLY A 174 52.17 -27.70 8.63
CA GLY A 174 52.07 -27.75 7.16
C GLY A 174 52.96 -28.82 6.53
N LYS A 175 52.82 -29.01 5.21
CA LYS A 175 53.79 -29.79 4.40
C LYS A 175 54.99 -28.93 4.02
N THR A 176 54.75 -27.65 3.79
CA THR A 176 55.75 -26.59 3.65
C THR A 176 55.34 -25.40 4.53
N GLU A 177 56.17 -24.36 4.58
CA GLU A 177 55.87 -23.13 5.34
C GLU A 177 54.55 -22.47 4.90
N THR A 178 54.15 -22.62 3.63
CA THR A 178 52.99 -21.95 3.03
C THR A 178 51.93 -22.88 2.46
N SER A 179 52.10 -24.20 2.56
CA SER A 179 51.11 -25.19 2.10
C SER A 179 50.84 -26.26 3.15
N PHE A 180 49.56 -26.45 3.45
CA PHE A 180 49.08 -27.53 4.31
C PHE A 180 49.03 -28.88 3.57
N GLY A 181 48.86 -28.86 2.24
CA GLY A 181 48.57 -30.03 1.42
C GLY A 181 47.09 -30.43 1.52
N ALA A 182 46.19 -29.44 1.54
CA ALA A 182 44.82 -29.58 2.01
C ALA A 182 44.04 -30.77 1.43
N TYR A 183 44.00 -30.88 0.09
CA TYR A 183 43.22 -31.89 -0.62
C TYR A 183 44.01 -33.16 -0.96
N GLN A 184 45.23 -33.31 -0.42
CA GLN A 184 46.02 -34.52 -0.62
C GLN A 184 45.53 -35.60 0.35
N ASN A 185 45.47 -36.84 -0.13
CA ASN A 185 45.19 -38.00 0.72
C ASN A 185 46.31 -38.16 1.76
N ILE A 186 45.92 -38.46 3.00
CA ILE A 186 46.86 -38.68 4.10
C ILE A 186 47.27 -40.16 4.19
N THR A 187 48.56 -40.39 4.45
CA THR A 187 49.07 -41.73 4.71
C THR A 187 48.73 -42.20 6.12
N ARG A 188 48.66 -43.51 6.33
CA ARG A 188 48.39 -44.12 7.64
C ARG A 188 49.43 -43.72 8.68
N GLY A 189 50.69 -43.59 8.28
CA GLY A 189 51.78 -43.12 9.14
C GLY A 189 51.60 -41.67 9.57
N ASP A 190 51.28 -40.77 8.63
CA ASP A 190 51.00 -39.37 8.96
C ASP A 190 49.78 -39.26 9.88
N PHE A 191 48.69 -39.97 9.58
CA PHE A 191 47.51 -40.00 10.45
C PHE A 191 47.86 -40.42 11.89
N ALA A 192 48.71 -41.43 12.07
CA ALA A 192 49.18 -41.83 13.40
C ALA A 192 49.91 -40.69 14.13
N VAL A 193 50.74 -39.93 13.43
CA VAL A 193 51.45 -38.76 14.00
C VAL A 193 50.47 -37.68 14.43
N PHE A 194 49.43 -37.39 13.64
CA PHE A 194 48.39 -36.43 14.00
C PHE A 194 47.64 -36.85 15.26
N VAL A 195 47.23 -38.12 15.34
CA VAL A 195 46.56 -38.67 16.53
C VAL A 195 47.47 -38.61 17.75
N TYR A 196 48.73 -39.02 17.62
CA TYR A 196 49.70 -38.98 18.71
C TYR A 196 49.93 -37.56 19.22
N ARG A 197 50.12 -36.59 18.33
CA ARG A 197 50.31 -35.19 18.74
C ARG A 197 49.07 -34.64 19.42
N ALA A 198 47.89 -34.84 18.83
CA ALA A 198 46.64 -34.38 19.42
C ALA A 198 46.36 -35.02 20.80
N ALA A 199 46.71 -36.30 20.99
CA ALA A 199 46.60 -36.98 22.27
C ALA A 199 47.53 -36.44 23.37
N ASN A 200 48.56 -35.67 23.02
CA ASN A 200 49.52 -35.07 23.94
C ASN A 200 49.37 -33.54 24.04
N VAL A 201 48.28 -32.97 23.52
CA VAL A 201 47.98 -31.54 23.72
C VAL A 201 47.43 -31.33 25.13
N ASP A 202 48.08 -30.44 25.89
CA ASP A 202 47.54 -29.92 27.14
C ASP A 202 46.48 -28.84 26.83
N VAL A 203 45.21 -29.26 26.76
CA VAL A 203 44.08 -28.34 26.61
C VAL A 203 43.65 -27.87 28.00
N GLU A 204 43.68 -26.55 28.26
CA GLU A 204 43.12 -25.98 29.48
C GLU A 204 41.63 -26.35 29.58
N PRO A 205 41.15 -26.90 30.70
CA PRO A 205 39.76 -27.37 30.79
C PRO A 205 38.81 -26.18 30.65
N GLU A 206 37.97 -26.20 29.61
CA GLU A 206 36.96 -25.17 29.36
C GLU A 206 36.12 -24.93 30.63
N ALA A 207 35.83 -23.65 30.92
CA ALA A 207 34.97 -23.28 32.04
C ALA A 207 33.61 -23.98 31.92
N PRO A 208 32.97 -24.38 33.03
CA PRO A 208 31.69 -25.05 32.97
C PRO A 208 30.61 -24.18 32.32
N GLN A 209 29.76 -24.78 31.50
CA GLN A 209 28.78 -24.10 30.65
C GLN A 209 27.36 -24.64 30.88
N VAL A 210 26.37 -23.84 30.47
CA VAL A 210 25.00 -24.32 30.25
C VAL A 210 24.88 -24.89 28.84
N VAL A 211 24.82 -26.22 28.75
CA VAL A 211 24.77 -27.01 27.50
C VAL A 211 23.45 -26.78 26.76
N SER A 212 22.32 -26.92 27.45
CA SER A 212 21.00 -26.74 26.85
C SER A 212 20.01 -26.20 27.88
N VAL A 213 19.03 -25.47 27.36
CA VAL A 213 17.84 -25.09 28.14
C VAL A 213 16.62 -25.48 27.33
N SER A 214 15.71 -26.17 27.99
CA SER A 214 14.59 -26.86 27.40
C SER A 214 13.34 -26.67 28.26
N ALA A 215 12.18 -26.80 27.62
CA ALA A 215 10.91 -26.97 28.32
C ALA A 215 10.55 -28.45 28.34
N ILE A 216 9.81 -28.86 29.36
CA ILE A 216 9.05 -30.10 29.29
C ILE A 216 7.75 -29.78 28.55
N ASN A 217 7.57 -30.40 27.38
CA ASN A 217 6.31 -30.32 26.65
C ASN A 217 5.23 -31.15 27.36
N THR A 218 4.02 -31.09 26.83
CA THR A 218 2.81 -31.64 27.45
C THR A 218 2.74 -33.17 27.43
N GLN A 219 3.68 -33.82 26.72
CA GLN A 219 3.89 -35.26 26.66
C GLN A 219 5.02 -35.73 27.61
N GLY A 220 5.60 -34.82 28.41
CA GLY A 220 6.73 -35.12 29.29
C GLY A 220 8.08 -35.19 28.55
N GLN A 221 8.12 -34.81 27.27
CA GLN A 221 9.34 -34.81 26.46
C GLN A 221 10.05 -33.46 26.55
N GLU A 222 11.37 -33.51 26.46
CA GLU A 222 12.22 -32.34 26.51
C GLU A 222 12.31 -31.68 25.12
N VAL A 223 11.91 -30.41 25.01
CA VAL A 223 11.91 -29.63 23.77
C VAL A 223 12.64 -28.30 23.96
N SER A 224 13.08 -27.67 22.86
CA SER A 224 13.72 -26.35 22.93
C SER A 224 12.82 -25.32 23.61
N LEU A 225 13.39 -24.50 24.51
CA LEU A 225 12.66 -23.46 25.22
C LEU A 225 12.39 -22.26 24.30
N THR A 226 11.35 -22.34 23.49
CA THR A 226 10.82 -21.21 22.69
C THR A 226 9.40 -20.82 23.15
N ASP A 227 8.64 -21.82 23.56
CA ASP A 227 7.26 -21.68 24.04
C ASP A 227 7.07 -22.60 25.26
N LEU A 228 6.51 -22.05 26.33
CA LEU A 228 6.31 -22.71 27.61
C LEU A 228 4.81 -22.78 27.93
N PRO A 229 4.24 -23.96 28.23
CA PRO A 229 2.87 -24.04 28.73
C PRO A 229 2.69 -23.20 30.01
N VAL A 230 1.47 -22.73 30.29
CA VAL A 230 1.14 -21.84 31.45
C VAL A 230 1.64 -22.37 32.81
N ASN A 231 1.90 -23.68 32.93
CA ASN A 231 2.46 -24.34 34.11
C ASN A 231 3.64 -25.27 33.77
N GLY A 232 4.45 -24.89 32.78
CA GLY A 232 5.58 -25.69 32.31
C GLY A 232 6.77 -25.68 33.27
N THR A 233 7.61 -26.73 33.18
CA THR A 233 8.90 -26.79 33.86
C THR A 233 10.03 -26.52 32.87
N ILE A 234 10.95 -25.65 33.24
CA ILE A 234 12.18 -25.39 32.49
C ILE A 234 13.29 -26.30 33.02
N LYS A 235 14.02 -26.96 32.12
CA LYS A 235 15.23 -27.73 32.43
C LYS A 235 16.47 -27.03 31.92
N VAL A 236 17.50 -26.96 32.77
CA VAL A 236 18.80 -26.36 32.48
C VAL A 236 19.87 -27.44 32.66
N LYS A 237 20.51 -27.85 31.57
CA LYS A 237 21.56 -28.87 31.57
C LYS A 237 22.95 -28.22 31.56
N PHE A 238 23.82 -28.66 32.46
CA PHE A 238 25.18 -28.16 32.63
C PHE A 238 26.22 -29.13 32.02
N SER A 239 27.40 -28.62 31.68
CA SER A 239 28.49 -29.41 31.07
C SER A 239 29.21 -30.31 32.08
N GLU A 240 29.10 -30.01 33.37
CA GLU A 240 29.62 -30.82 34.48
C GLU A 240 28.71 -30.68 35.72
N LYS A 241 28.97 -31.49 36.75
CA LYS A 241 28.15 -31.49 37.98
C LYS A 241 28.21 -30.13 38.67
N VAL A 242 27.06 -29.61 39.10
CA VAL A 242 26.94 -28.32 39.78
C VAL A 242 26.77 -28.43 41.29
N ASN A 243 27.25 -27.41 42.02
CA ASN A 243 27.05 -27.31 43.46
C ASN A 243 25.57 -27.02 43.75
N LYS A 244 24.92 -27.96 44.46
CA LYS A 244 23.50 -27.89 44.83
C LYS A 244 23.13 -26.59 45.58
N GLU A 245 24.03 -26.03 46.39
CA GLU A 245 23.77 -24.79 47.13
C GLU A 245 23.62 -23.57 46.20
N THR A 246 24.22 -23.64 45.01
CA THR A 246 24.13 -22.57 44.01
C THR A 246 22.93 -22.69 43.07
N ILE A 247 22.14 -23.77 43.18
CA ILE A 247 20.90 -23.97 42.42
C ILE A 247 19.72 -23.48 43.27
N ASN A 248 19.43 -22.18 43.13
CA ASN A 248 18.40 -21.50 43.91
C ASN A 248 17.82 -20.31 43.13
N VAL A 249 16.78 -19.69 43.69
CA VAL A 249 16.00 -18.60 43.08
C VAL A 249 16.80 -17.32 42.82
N ASN A 250 17.96 -17.14 43.46
CA ASN A 250 18.83 -15.97 43.21
C ASN A 250 19.70 -16.16 41.96
N ASN A 251 19.98 -17.41 41.61
CA ASN A 251 20.91 -17.77 40.54
C ASN A 251 20.19 -18.25 39.28
N LEU A 252 18.98 -18.81 39.40
CA LEU A 252 18.08 -19.14 38.30
C LEU A 252 16.83 -18.26 38.42
N ARG A 253 16.80 -17.18 37.66
CA ARG A 253 15.79 -16.10 37.77
C ARG A 253 14.97 -15.99 36.52
N VAL A 254 13.67 -15.74 36.67
CA VAL A 254 12.76 -15.47 35.54
C VAL A 254 12.28 -14.02 35.61
N PHE A 255 12.20 -13.35 34.47
CA PHE A 255 11.72 -11.98 34.35
C PHE A 255 10.75 -11.81 33.18
N GLU A 256 9.79 -10.92 33.30
CA GLU A 256 9.06 -10.40 32.14
C GLU A 256 9.99 -9.50 31.31
N VAL A 257 10.08 -9.73 29.99
CA VAL A 257 11.09 -9.07 29.14
C VAL A 257 10.85 -7.56 29.02
N LYS A 258 9.59 -7.13 28.86
CA LYS A 258 9.24 -5.74 28.57
C LYS A 258 9.66 -4.77 29.66
N ASP A 259 9.29 -5.07 30.90
CA ASP A 259 9.49 -4.19 32.05
C ASP A 259 10.61 -4.70 32.99
N ASN A 260 11.26 -5.81 32.63
CA ASN A 260 12.31 -6.48 33.40
C ASN A 260 11.90 -6.79 34.86
N VAL A 261 10.61 -7.08 35.05
CA VAL A 261 10.01 -7.37 36.37
C VAL A 261 10.33 -8.82 36.75
N PRO A 262 10.91 -9.08 37.94
CA PRO A 262 11.20 -10.44 38.38
C PRO A 262 9.91 -11.21 38.70
N VAL A 263 9.83 -12.44 38.21
CA VAL A 263 8.75 -13.39 38.55
C VAL A 263 9.09 -14.06 39.87
N SER A 264 8.14 -14.08 40.80
CA SER A 264 8.32 -14.72 42.11
C SER A 264 8.19 -16.24 41.98
N ILE A 265 9.24 -16.98 42.32
CA ILE A 265 9.27 -18.44 42.27
C ILE A 265 9.60 -18.95 43.67
N ALA A 266 8.80 -19.91 44.17
CA ALA A 266 9.08 -20.55 45.46
C ALA A 266 10.39 -21.38 45.38
N SER A 267 11.22 -21.32 46.42
CA SER A 267 12.49 -22.07 46.44
C SER A 267 12.31 -23.59 46.31
N SER A 268 11.18 -24.14 46.78
CA SER A 268 10.82 -25.56 46.62
C SER A 268 10.54 -25.99 45.18
N LYS A 269 10.31 -25.03 44.28
CA LYS A 269 10.03 -25.27 42.85
C LYS A 269 11.30 -25.33 42.00
N ILE A 270 12.48 -25.11 42.59
CA ILE A 270 13.77 -25.28 41.93
C ILE A 270 14.44 -26.54 42.49
N THR A 271 14.74 -27.49 41.62
CA THR A 271 15.33 -28.78 41.99
C THR A 271 16.55 -29.10 41.14
N LEU A 272 17.40 -30.01 41.62
CA LEU A 272 18.57 -30.52 40.92
C LEU A 272 18.45 -32.03 40.81
N SER A 273 18.69 -32.58 39.62
CA SER A 273 18.71 -34.01 39.36
C SER A 273 19.76 -34.73 40.20
N GLU A 274 19.56 -36.04 40.44
CA GLU A 274 20.47 -36.86 41.26
C GLU A 274 21.90 -36.93 40.69
N ASP A 275 22.04 -36.88 39.36
CA ASP A 275 23.34 -36.84 38.69
C ASP A 275 24.08 -35.50 38.86
N GLY A 276 23.39 -34.46 39.33
CA GLY A 276 23.90 -33.11 39.52
C GLY A 276 24.10 -32.32 38.23
N LEU A 277 23.53 -32.76 37.10
CA LEU A 277 23.74 -32.15 35.77
C LEU A 277 22.56 -31.31 35.27
N THR A 278 21.36 -31.48 35.83
CA THR A 278 20.16 -30.81 35.33
C THR A 278 19.39 -30.12 36.45
N ALA A 279 19.31 -28.79 36.41
CA ALA A 279 18.40 -28.04 37.27
C ALA A 279 17.02 -27.94 36.61
N SER A 280 15.96 -28.07 37.40
CA SER A 280 14.57 -27.89 36.95
C SER A 280 13.93 -26.72 37.70
N VAL A 281 13.26 -25.84 36.97
CA VAL A 281 12.51 -24.68 37.49
C VAL A 281 11.04 -24.89 37.13
N ASP A 282 10.23 -25.23 38.12
CA ASP A 282 8.78 -25.40 37.98
C ASP A 282 8.08 -24.04 38.15
N LEU A 283 7.40 -23.59 37.09
CA LEU A 283 6.74 -22.29 37.04
C LEU A 283 5.22 -22.38 37.32
N ASP A 284 4.72 -23.55 37.66
CA ASP A 284 3.33 -23.74 38.08
C ASP A 284 2.98 -22.86 39.30
N GLY A 285 1.97 -22.02 39.12
CA GLY A 285 1.50 -21.05 40.12
C GLY A 285 2.32 -19.76 40.22
N ALA A 286 3.31 -19.53 39.36
CA ALA A 286 4.16 -18.33 39.39
C ALA A 286 3.51 -17.07 38.77
N GLY A 287 2.27 -17.18 38.27
CA GLY A 287 1.48 -16.04 37.80
C GLY A 287 1.93 -15.47 36.45
N LEU A 288 2.50 -16.29 35.57
CA LEU A 288 2.88 -15.85 34.22
C LEU A 288 1.63 -15.57 33.38
N GLU A 289 1.64 -14.47 32.64
CA GLU A 289 0.55 -14.03 31.78
C GLU A 289 0.72 -14.59 30.36
N LYS A 290 -0.37 -15.13 29.81
CA LYS A 290 -0.41 -15.78 28.50
C LYS A 290 0.02 -14.81 27.39
N GLY A 291 0.83 -15.28 26.43
CA GLY A 291 1.28 -14.48 25.29
C GLY A 291 2.32 -13.41 25.61
N LYS A 292 2.74 -13.26 26.88
CA LYS A 292 3.87 -12.40 27.24
C LYS A 292 5.20 -13.11 27.02
N GLU A 293 6.22 -12.31 26.73
CA GLU A 293 7.61 -12.77 26.60
C GLU A 293 8.33 -12.67 27.96
N TYR A 294 8.98 -13.77 28.34
CA TYR A 294 9.75 -13.91 29.56
C TYR A 294 11.19 -14.31 29.22
N LYS A 295 12.11 -14.08 30.16
CA LYS A 295 13.49 -14.54 30.07
C LYS A 295 13.90 -15.31 31.32
N LEU A 296 14.66 -16.39 31.12
CA LEU A 296 15.39 -17.09 32.16
C LEU A 296 16.83 -16.60 32.17
N GLU A 297 17.32 -16.14 33.32
CA GLU A 297 18.72 -15.84 33.58
C GLU A 297 19.33 -16.89 34.51
N VAL A 298 20.41 -17.53 34.05
CA VAL A 298 21.27 -18.42 34.85
C VAL A 298 22.58 -17.68 35.13
N LYS A 299 22.82 -17.33 36.39
CA LYS A 299 24.00 -16.56 36.84
C LYS A 299 24.52 -17.07 38.18
N ASN A 300 25.81 -16.96 38.43
CA ASN A 300 26.48 -17.32 39.70
C ASN A 300 26.28 -18.77 40.16
N VAL A 301 25.90 -19.67 39.24
CA VAL A 301 25.94 -21.11 39.48
C VAL A 301 27.41 -21.54 39.50
N LYS A 302 27.78 -22.46 40.40
CA LYS A 302 29.13 -23.03 40.45
C LYS A 302 29.11 -24.52 40.17
N SER A 303 30.19 -25.04 39.60
CA SER A 303 30.42 -26.47 39.51
C SER A 303 30.69 -27.08 40.88
N ALA A 304 30.66 -28.41 40.98
CA ALA A 304 31.00 -29.15 42.19
C ALA A 304 32.47 -28.94 42.64
N THR A 305 33.31 -28.38 41.78
CA THR A 305 34.70 -27.96 42.09
C THR A 305 34.82 -26.45 42.25
N ASP A 306 33.73 -25.74 42.56
CA ASP A 306 33.66 -24.30 42.82
C ASP A 306 34.06 -23.35 41.67
N LYS A 307 34.10 -23.85 40.43
CA LYS A 307 34.27 -22.98 39.25
C LYS A 307 32.94 -22.33 38.86
N VAL A 308 32.95 -21.06 38.49
CA VAL A 308 31.72 -20.36 38.07
C VAL A 308 31.30 -20.86 36.69
N VAL A 309 30.00 -21.19 36.56
CA VAL A 309 29.37 -21.53 35.28
C VAL A 309 29.09 -20.24 34.51
N ASP A 310 29.41 -20.22 33.22
CA ASP A 310 29.16 -19.07 32.37
C ASP A 310 27.68 -18.69 32.35
N ALA A 311 27.42 -17.38 32.48
CA ALA A 311 26.07 -16.86 32.56
C ALA A 311 25.32 -17.06 31.23
N LYS A 312 24.05 -17.46 31.31
CA LYS A 312 23.20 -17.66 30.13
C LYS A 312 21.83 -17.01 30.32
N THR A 313 21.33 -16.37 29.27
CA THR A 313 19.99 -15.79 29.23
C THR A 313 19.23 -16.34 28.02
N ILE A 314 17.99 -16.79 28.22
CA ILE A 314 17.12 -17.33 27.16
C ILE A 314 15.73 -16.70 27.29
N ASN A 315 15.16 -16.25 26.17
CA ASN A 315 13.80 -15.76 26.10
C ASN A 315 12.82 -16.87 25.70
N PHE A 316 11.58 -16.79 26.18
CA PHE A 316 10.49 -17.71 25.84
C PHE A 316 9.12 -17.01 25.97
N THR A 317 8.10 -17.57 25.34
CA THR A 317 6.70 -17.11 25.46
C THR A 317 5.85 -18.13 26.22
N VAL A 318 4.70 -17.71 26.73
CA VAL A 318 3.77 -18.62 27.44
C VAL A 318 2.56 -18.97 26.57
N SER A 319 2.38 -20.27 26.29
CA SER A 319 1.29 -20.83 25.46
C SER A 319 -0.09 -20.71 26.13
N LYS A 320 -1.19 -20.83 25.38
CA LYS A 320 -2.58 -20.76 25.93
C LYS A 320 -3.01 -22.11 26.55
N MET A 321 -3.93 -22.10 27.52
CA MET A 321 -4.63 -23.31 28.00
C MET A 321 -5.96 -23.44 27.26
N ALA A 322 -6.41 -24.67 27.00
CA ALA A 322 -7.75 -24.91 26.48
C ALA A 322 -8.83 -24.42 27.46
N VAL A 323 -9.75 -23.60 26.97
CA VAL A 323 -10.82 -22.98 27.74
C VAL A 323 -12.20 -23.40 27.21
N VAL A 324 -13.19 -23.37 28.08
CA VAL A 324 -14.58 -23.58 27.66
C VAL A 324 -15.01 -22.41 26.77
N THR A 325 -15.31 -22.70 25.51
CA THR A 325 -15.82 -21.73 24.52
C THR A 325 -17.31 -21.52 24.66
N ASN A 326 -18.04 -22.57 25.02
CA ASN A 326 -19.47 -22.51 25.21
C ASN A 326 -19.96 -23.59 26.18
N ALA A 327 -21.04 -23.31 26.91
CA ALA A 327 -21.75 -24.32 27.68
C ALA A 327 -23.24 -24.16 27.45
N TYR A 328 -23.82 -25.17 26.81
CA TYR A 328 -25.20 -25.27 26.39
C TYR A 328 -25.95 -26.24 27.31
N PHE A 329 -27.17 -25.92 27.69
CA PHE A 329 -28.00 -26.72 28.60
C PHE A 329 -29.31 -27.00 27.85
N GLU A 330 -29.45 -28.19 27.27
CA GLU A 330 -30.64 -28.60 26.50
C GLU A 330 -31.66 -29.28 27.41
N GLY A 331 -32.91 -28.86 27.29
CA GLY A 331 -34.06 -29.69 27.62
C GLY A 331 -34.87 -29.86 26.35
N ASN A 332 -34.92 -31.08 25.81
CA ASN A 332 -35.76 -31.36 24.67
C ASN A 332 -37.24 -31.37 25.11
N ALA A 333 -38.01 -30.37 24.68
CA ALA A 333 -39.46 -30.52 24.65
C ALA A 333 -39.82 -31.43 23.47
N VAL A 334 -39.94 -32.73 23.71
CA VAL A 334 -40.61 -33.63 22.76
C VAL A 334 -42.10 -33.61 23.07
N ASP A 335 -42.88 -32.93 22.23
CA ASP A 335 -44.31 -33.19 22.12
C ASP A 335 -44.53 -34.23 21.02
N ASN A 336 -44.96 -35.42 21.41
CA ASN A 336 -46.21 -36.05 20.97
C ASN A 336 -46.22 -37.54 21.39
N ASP A 337 -47.24 -37.90 22.17
CA ASP A 337 -47.64 -39.24 22.62
C ASP A 337 -46.91 -39.89 23.83
N ASN A 338 -47.56 -39.77 25.00
CA ASN A 338 -47.52 -40.62 26.20
C ASN A 338 -46.19 -40.86 26.97
N ASN A 339 -46.16 -40.27 28.19
CA ASN A 339 -45.32 -40.53 29.38
C ASN A 339 -43.84 -40.07 29.40
N ALA A 340 -43.67 -38.83 29.91
CA ALA A 340 -42.52 -38.21 30.60
C ALA A 340 -41.20 -37.95 29.81
N PRO A 341 -40.41 -36.90 30.15
CA PRO A 341 -40.65 -35.78 31.08
C PRO A 341 -40.29 -34.38 30.50
N THR A 342 -40.79 -33.33 31.16
CA THR A 342 -40.50 -31.90 30.88
C THR A 342 -39.37 -31.42 31.80
N GLY A 343 -38.16 -31.23 31.28
CA GLY A 343 -37.01 -30.66 32.01
C GLY A 343 -35.68 -30.80 31.26
N VAL A 344 -34.64 -30.08 31.70
CA VAL A 344 -33.27 -30.17 31.16
C VAL A 344 -32.71 -31.56 31.44
N ASP A 345 -32.36 -32.31 30.40
CA ASP A 345 -31.85 -33.69 30.47
C ASP A 345 -30.47 -33.86 29.80
N GLU A 346 -29.98 -32.84 29.09
CA GLU A 346 -28.69 -32.85 28.40
C GLU A 346 -27.92 -31.52 28.59
N ILE A 347 -26.61 -31.58 28.81
CA ILE A 347 -25.73 -30.42 28.99
C ILE A 347 -24.46 -30.63 28.17
N ASP A 348 -24.18 -29.70 27.25
CA ASP A 348 -22.99 -29.72 26.39
C ASP A 348 -21.98 -28.65 26.85
N ILE A 349 -20.73 -29.05 27.08
CA ILE A 349 -19.62 -28.15 27.42
C ILE A 349 -18.56 -28.25 26.33
N ALA A 350 -18.43 -27.19 25.52
CA ALA A 350 -17.49 -27.10 24.42
C ALA A 350 -16.21 -26.37 24.84
N PHE A 351 -15.06 -26.90 24.42
CA PHE A 351 -13.72 -26.32 24.59
C PHE A 351 -13.20 -25.77 23.26
N ASP A 352 -12.26 -24.84 23.30
CA ASP A 352 -11.56 -24.33 22.11
C ASP A 352 -10.60 -25.35 21.48
N GLU A 353 -10.29 -26.42 22.23
CA GLU A 353 -9.42 -27.49 21.79
C GLU A 353 -10.05 -28.88 22.01
N LYS A 354 -9.57 -29.86 21.25
CA LYS A 354 -10.01 -31.26 21.34
C LYS A 354 -9.62 -31.84 22.70
N LEU A 355 -10.46 -32.69 23.28
CA LEU A 355 -10.25 -33.30 24.60
C LEU A 355 -9.71 -34.74 24.51
N ASP A 356 -8.98 -35.18 25.55
CA ASP A 356 -8.62 -36.57 25.77
C ASP A 356 -9.81 -37.30 26.40
N PRO A 357 -10.48 -38.21 25.66
CA PRO A 357 -11.67 -38.89 26.14
C PRO A 357 -11.44 -39.69 27.42
N SER A 358 -10.21 -40.15 27.69
CA SER A 358 -9.88 -40.94 28.88
C SER A 358 -9.93 -40.13 30.18
N THR A 359 -9.87 -38.80 30.08
CA THR A 359 -9.88 -37.89 31.25
C THR A 359 -11.26 -37.33 31.58
N VAL A 360 -12.26 -37.55 30.73
CA VAL A 360 -13.63 -37.12 30.96
C VAL A 360 -14.39 -38.24 31.67
N THR A 361 -14.39 -38.18 32.99
CA THR A 361 -14.95 -39.21 33.88
C THR A 361 -15.83 -38.58 34.95
N ASN A 362 -16.69 -39.37 35.61
CA ASN A 362 -17.53 -38.91 36.72
C ASN A 362 -16.76 -38.44 37.97
N SER A 363 -15.43 -38.65 38.01
CA SER A 363 -14.56 -38.04 39.03
C SER A 363 -14.15 -36.60 38.68
N ASN A 364 -14.08 -36.28 37.38
CA ASN A 364 -13.61 -35.01 36.85
C ASN A 364 -14.76 -34.10 36.38
N VAL A 365 -15.93 -34.66 36.09
CA VAL A 365 -17.14 -33.93 35.73
C VAL A 365 -18.22 -34.27 36.75
N SER A 366 -18.95 -33.26 37.23
CA SER A 366 -20.01 -33.43 38.22
C SER A 366 -21.12 -32.42 38.04
N LEU A 367 -22.36 -32.87 38.23
CA LEU A 367 -23.55 -32.03 38.35
C LEU A 367 -24.04 -32.06 39.80
N ILE A 368 -24.36 -30.91 40.39
CA ILE A 368 -24.65 -30.77 41.82
C ILE A 368 -25.98 -30.03 41.99
N ASP A 369 -26.93 -30.56 42.76
CA ASP A 369 -28.10 -29.81 43.25
C ASP A 369 -27.63 -28.85 44.36
N LEU A 370 -27.74 -27.55 44.15
CA LEU A 370 -27.23 -26.55 45.10
C LEU A 370 -28.08 -26.39 46.36
N ALA A 371 -29.35 -26.81 46.34
CA ALA A 371 -30.20 -26.78 47.52
C ALA A 371 -29.83 -27.91 48.51
N THR A 372 -29.43 -29.07 47.99
CA THR A 372 -29.08 -30.24 48.81
C THR A 372 -27.58 -30.48 48.95
N GLY A 373 -26.76 -29.91 48.06
CA GLY A 373 -25.32 -30.16 47.96
C GLY A 373 -24.95 -31.53 47.38
N ASN A 374 -25.93 -32.34 46.98
CA ASN A 374 -25.70 -33.69 46.49
C ASN A 374 -25.30 -33.70 45.01
N LYS A 375 -24.37 -34.60 44.65
CA LYS A 375 -24.05 -34.90 43.25
C LYS A 375 -25.22 -35.65 42.60
N ILE A 376 -25.61 -35.21 41.42
CA ILE A 376 -26.62 -35.86 40.58
C ILE A 376 -25.89 -36.89 39.71
N PRO A 377 -26.39 -38.14 39.64
CA PRO A 377 -25.88 -39.11 38.68
C PRO A 377 -25.98 -38.56 37.26
N VAL A 378 -24.88 -38.64 36.52
CA VAL A 378 -24.80 -38.22 35.12
C VAL A 378 -24.05 -39.26 34.30
N ASP A 379 -24.47 -39.39 33.06
CA ASP A 379 -23.75 -40.09 32.00
C ASP A 379 -22.95 -39.07 31.19
N LEU A 380 -21.71 -39.42 30.86
CA LEU A 380 -20.78 -38.55 30.14
C LEU A 380 -20.49 -39.12 28.76
N TRP A 381 -20.62 -38.28 27.74
CA TRP A 381 -20.40 -38.64 26.35
C TRP A 381 -19.40 -37.67 25.71
N ILE A 382 -18.47 -38.24 24.94
CA ILE A 382 -17.60 -37.51 24.01
C ILE A 382 -17.84 -38.09 22.62
N THR A 383 -18.31 -37.26 21.69
CA THR A 383 -18.70 -37.67 20.34
C THR A 383 -17.46 -37.88 19.45
N GLY A 384 -16.96 -39.11 19.41
CA GLY A 384 -15.84 -39.53 18.57
C GLY A 384 -14.47 -39.35 19.23
N SER A 385 -13.44 -40.01 18.68
CA SER A 385 -12.11 -40.12 19.30
C SER A 385 -11.33 -38.80 19.45
N THR A 386 -11.90 -37.66 19.01
CA THR A 386 -11.25 -36.34 19.03
C THR A 386 -12.24 -35.17 19.20
N SER A 387 -13.33 -35.33 19.97
CA SER A 387 -14.30 -34.22 20.21
C SER A 387 -13.74 -33.15 21.15
N ASN A 388 -14.18 -31.91 20.97
CA ASN A 388 -13.97 -30.80 21.90
C ASN A 388 -15.19 -30.53 22.80
N VAL A 389 -16.22 -31.39 22.77
CA VAL A 389 -17.46 -31.23 23.53
C VAL A 389 -17.64 -32.37 24.52
N ILE A 390 -17.90 -32.04 25.78
CA ILE A 390 -18.37 -32.96 26.82
C ILE A 390 -19.89 -32.85 26.87
N LYS A 391 -20.59 -33.93 26.55
CA LYS A 391 -22.04 -34.05 26.73
C LYS A 391 -22.33 -34.76 28.06
N ILE A 392 -23.24 -34.22 28.85
CA ILE A 392 -23.63 -34.69 30.17
C ILE A 392 -25.13 -34.95 30.13
N THR A 393 -25.56 -36.19 30.35
CA THR A 393 -26.98 -36.55 30.36
C THR A 393 -27.40 -37.05 31.74
N THR A 394 -28.65 -36.83 32.13
CA THR A 394 -29.21 -37.31 33.40
C THR A 394 -30.31 -38.33 33.16
N ASP A 395 -30.37 -39.40 33.97
CA ASP A 395 -31.42 -40.44 33.89
C ASP A 395 -32.85 -39.89 34.04
N ASN A 396 -33.01 -38.82 34.82
CA ASN A 396 -34.26 -38.11 35.00
C ASN A 396 -34.01 -36.61 34.78
N PRO A 397 -34.92 -35.88 34.12
CA PRO A 397 -34.78 -34.46 33.91
C PRO A 397 -34.65 -33.69 35.21
N LEU A 398 -33.86 -32.64 35.15
CA LEU A 398 -33.66 -31.73 36.25
C LEU A 398 -34.97 -31.02 36.61
N ILE A 399 -35.19 -30.82 37.90
CA ILE A 399 -36.45 -30.31 38.44
C ILE A 399 -36.52 -28.79 38.24
N ASP A 400 -37.62 -28.30 37.67
CA ASP A 400 -37.92 -26.88 37.53
C ASP A 400 -37.84 -26.12 38.86
N ASN A 401 -37.45 -24.84 38.80
CA ASN A 401 -37.27 -23.94 39.94
C ASN A 401 -36.18 -24.37 40.93
N LYS A 402 -35.25 -25.24 40.53
CA LYS A 402 -34.04 -25.57 41.29
C LYS A 402 -32.77 -25.04 40.63
N GLN A 403 -31.75 -24.81 41.45
CA GLN A 403 -30.41 -24.44 41.00
C GLN A 403 -29.47 -25.64 41.03
N TYR A 404 -28.70 -25.76 39.96
CA TYR A 404 -27.70 -26.80 39.77
C TYR A 404 -26.35 -26.18 39.45
N LYS A 405 -25.27 -26.89 39.77
CA LYS A 405 -23.90 -26.48 39.45
C LYS A 405 -23.21 -27.61 38.68
N VAL A 406 -22.76 -27.31 37.47
CA VAL A 406 -21.85 -28.18 36.73
C VAL A 406 -20.40 -27.81 37.06
N VAL A 407 -19.55 -28.82 37.22
CA VAL A 407 -18.12 -28.71 37.51
C VAL A 407 -17.38 -29.63 36.56
N VAL A 408 -16.35 -29.11 35.91
CA VAL A 408 -15.37 -29.83 35.10
C VAL A 408 -13.99 -29.46 35.62
N GLU A 409 -13.26 -30.44 36.11
CA GLU A 409 -11.93 -30.27 36.69
C GLU A 409 -11.02 -31.43 36.28
N ASN A 410 -9.72 -31.17 36.15
CA ASN A 410 -8.72 -32.20 35.82
C ASN A 410 -8.93 -32.92 34.46
N VAL A 411 -9.74 -32.37 33.56
CA VAL A 411 -9.86 -32.81 32.16
C VAL A 411 -8.64 -32.36 31.35
N LYS A 412 -8.22 -33.16 30.37
CA LYS A 412 -7.10 -32.84 29.48
C LYS A 412 -7.54 -32.68 28.02
N THR A 413 -6.77 -31.92 27.25
CA THR A 413 -6.86 -31.86 25.79
C THR A 413 -6.34 -33.17 25.18
N ALA A 414 -6.65 -33.43 23.92
CA ALA A 414 -6.15 -34.57 23.16
C ALA A 414 -4.61 -34.56 23.02
N THR A 415 -3.96 -33.41 23.24
CA THR A 415 -2.49 -33.26 23.28
C THR A 415 -1.90 -33.51 24.68
N GLY A 416 -2.75 -33.73 25.71
CA GLY A 416 -2.36 -34.04 27.08
C GLY A 416 -2.28 -32.84 28.03
N GLU A 417 -2.63 -31.64 27.57
CA GLU A 417 -2.65 -30.40 28.36
C GLU A 417 -3.84 -30.38 29.32
N LYS A 418 -3.70 -29.81 30.52
CA LYS A 418 -4.87 -29.60 31.39
C LYS A 418 -5.76 -28.52 30.78
N ALA A 419 -7.05 -28.82 30.62
CA ALA A 419 -8.05 -27.81 30.33
C ALA A 419 -8.32 -26.95 31.58
N GLU A 420 -8.72 -25.69 31.37
CA GLU A 420 -9.09 -24.81 32.47
C GLU A 420 -10.29 -25.39 33.25
N ALA A 421 -10.19 -25.39 34.58
CA ALA A 421 -11.28 -25.85 35.42
C ALA A 421 -12.50 -24.97 35.20
N TYR A 422 -13.63 -25.59 34.90
CA TYR A 422 -14.86 -24.90 34.58
C TYR A 422 -15.91 -25.21 35.64
N SER A 423 -16.62 -24.20 36.11
CA SER A 423 -17.85 -24.44 36.85
C SER A 423 -18.88 -23.39 36.52
N LYS A 424 -20.14 -23.81 36.40
CA LYS A 424 -21.25 -22.90 36.16
C LYS A 424 -22.47 -23.34 36.95
N THR A 425 -23.04 -22.37 37.66
CA THR A 425 -24.36 -22.52 38.27
C THR A 425 -25.43 -22.10 37.26
N PHE A 426 -26.50 -22.87 37.16
CA PHE A 426 -27.66 -22.58 36.33
C PHE A 426 -28.94 -22.96 37.08
N ALA A 427 -30.09 -22.38 36.72
CA ALA A 427 -31.38 -22.82 37.24
C ALA A 427 -32.24 -23.37 36.10
N VAL A 428 -33.10 -24.33 36.43
CA VAL A 428 -34.10 -24.86 35.49
C VAL A 428 -35.36 -24.00 35.63
N ASN A 429 -35.81 -23.35 34.54
CA ASN A 429 -36.81 -22.28 34.58
C ASN A 429 -38.26 -22.76 34.63
N ALA A 430 -39.10 -22.09 35.43
CA ALA A 430 -40.52 -21.93 35.13
C ALA A 430 -40.73 -20.76 34.13
N THR A 431 -41.64 -20.94 33.18
CA THR A 431 -41.91 -20.06 32.05
C THR A 431 -42.65 -18.76 32.44
N THR A 432 -42.00 -17.58 32.46
CA THR A 432 -42.43 -16.32 31.75
C THR A 432 -41.57 -15.06 32.08
N PRO A 433 -41.22 -14.19 31.10
CA PRO A 433 -40.49 -12.93 31.30
C PRO A 433 -41.37 -11.66 31.53
N LEU A 434 -40.75 -10.53 31.90
CA LEU A 434 -41.36 -9.19 32.07
C LEU A 434 -42.05 -8.69 30.78
N THR A 435 -43.38 -8.52 30.76
CA THR A 435 -44.16 -8.20 29.54
C THR A 435 -44.70 -6.77 29.43
N SER A 436 -44.53 -5.88 30.41
CA SER A 436 -45.18 -4.55 30.38
C SER A 436 -44.34 -3.44 29.71
N PRO A 437 -44.98 -2.46 29.02
CA PRO A 437 -44.28 -1.33 28.40
C PRO A 437 -43.70 -0.34 29.42
N ILE A 438 -42.52 0.22 29.11
CA ILE A 438 -41.89 1.29 29.91
C ILE A 438 -42.51 2.61 29.49
N THR A 439 -42.92 3.42 30.49
CA THR A 439 -43.57 4.71 30.24
C THR A 439 -42.72 5.83 30.83
N VAL A 440 -42.43 6.85 30.03
CA VAL A 440 -41.80 8.08 30.52
C VAL A 440 -42.90 9.09 30.79
N LYS A 441 -42.85 9.73 31.95
CA LYS A 441 -43.77 10.79 32.34
C LYS A 441 -42.97 12.00 32.80
N THR A 442 -43.59 13.16 32.72
CA THR A 442 -43.14 14.36 33.42
C THR A 442 -43.43 14.22 34.92
N LEU A 443 -42.79 15.01 35.79
CA LEU A 443 -43.04 14.92 37.24
C LEU A 443 -44.51 15.24 37.61
N ASP A 444 -45.23 15.99 36.78
CA ASP A 444 -46.66 16.28 36.91
C ASP A 444 -47.57 15.18 36.31
N GLY A 445 -47.00 14.04 35.90
CA GLY A 445 -47.73 12.82 35.58
C GLY A 445 -48.21 12.70 34.13
N LYS A 446 -47.82 13.62 33.23
CA LYS A 446 -48.18 13.57 31.82
C LYS A 446 -47.31 12.56 31.06
N THR A 447 -47.95 11.63 30.36
CA THR A 447 -47.25 10.60 29.57
C THR A 447 -46.57 11.19 28.34
N VAL A 448 -45.31 10.85 28.15
CA VAL A 448 -44.53 11.10 26.93
C VAL A 448 -44.69 9.88 26.01
N GLY A 449 -45.01 10.11 24.73
CA GLY A 449 -45.39 9.05 23.78
C GLY A 449 -44.27 8.04 23.49
N THR A 450 -44.67 6.83 23.06
CA THR A 450 -43.77 5.74 22.64
C THR A 450 -43.08 6.12 21.32
N GLY A 451 -41.75 6.23 21.32
CA GLY A 451 -40.94 6.56 20.13
C GLY A 451 -40.47 8.00 20.03
N ALA A 452 -40.61 8.82 21.09
CA ALA A 452 -40.23 10.24 21.04
C ALA A 452 -38.74 10.48 21.31
N ASN A 453 -38.07 11.12 20.37
CA ASN A 453 -36.77 11.78 20.50
C ASN A 453 -36.84 13.06 21.38
N SER A 454 -37.64 13.07 22.45
CA SER A 454 -38.04 14.35 23.08
C SER A 454 -38.27 14.30 24.59
N VAL A 455 -37.31 13.79 25.34
CA VAL A 455 -37.33 13.81 26.81
C VAL A 455 -36.72 15.12 27.34
N TRP A 456 -37.47 15.90 28.14
CA TRP A 456 -36.97 17.19 28.64
C TRP A 456 -35.78 17.01 29.61
N PRO A 457 -34.59 17.55 29.33
CA PRO A 457 -33.39 17.28 30.13
C PRO A 457 -33.38 17.90 31.53
N LYS A 458 -34.15 18.97 31.78
CA LYS A 458 -34.06 19.76 33.03
C LYS A 458 -35.11 19.33 34.06
N LEU A 459 -34.71 19.24 35.33
CA LEU A 459 -35.59 18.98 36.47
C LEU A 459 -36.43 20.21 36.87
N THR A 460 -36.06 21.39 36.38
CA THR A 460 -36.83 22.63 36.50
C THR A 460 -37.65 22.90 35.23
N SER A 461 -38.79 23.59 35.38
CA SER A 461 -39.60 24.01 34.23
C SER A 461 -38.82 25.00 33.35
N GLY A 462 -38.73 24.70 32.05
CA GLY A 462 -38.15 25.59 31.04
C GLY A 462 -39.12 26.65 30.53
N ILE A 463 -38.56 27.77 30.10
CA ILE A 463 -39.24 28.98 29.60
C ILE A 463 -40.14 28.67 28.38
N GLN A 464 -41.24 29.43 28.21
CA GLN A 464 -42.03 29.45 26.99
C GLN A 464 -41.20 29.98 25.80
N GLU A 465 -40.85 29.13 24.84
CA GLU A 465 -40.54 29.58 23.49
C GLU A 465 -41.41 28.80 22.48
N ALA A 466 -42.00 29.53 21.53
CA ALA A 466 -42.86 29.02 20.46
C ALA A 466 -44.19 28.34 20.87
N GLY A 467 -44.80 28.72 22.00
CA GLY A 467 -46.16 28.28 22.36
C GLY A 467 -46.27 26.84 22.90
N ASN A 468 -45.16 26.10 22.98
CA ASN A 468 -45.09 24.80 23.64
C ASN A 468 -44.79 24.97 25.13
N VAL A 469 -45.56 24.28 25.99
CA VAL A 469 -45.36 24.25 27.44
C VAL A 469 -44.44 23.08 27.79
N TYR A 470 -43.24 23.38 28.30
CA TYR A 470 -42.30 22.36 28.78
C TYR A 470 -42.52 22.11 30.29
N HIS A 471 -42.90 20.88 30.62
CA HIS A 471 -43.23 20.46 31.99
C HIS A 471 -41.97 20.12 32.80
N ALA A 472 -42.01 20.31 34.12
CA ALA A 472 -40.84 20.08 34.99
C ALA A 472 -40.50 18.58 35.12
N GLY A 473 -39.20 18.26 34.99
CA GLY A 473 -38.55 17.01 35.36
C GLY A 473 -39.04 15.71 34.74
N LEU A 474 -38.29 14.63 35.01
CA LEU A 474 -38.52 13.30 34.44
C LEU A 474 -38.82 12.26 35.51
N GLN A 475 -39.92 11.54 35.30
CA GLN A 475 -40.29 10.36 36.05
C GLN A 475 -40.43 9.18 35.09
N ILE A 476 -39.61 8.16 35.27
CA ILE A 476 -39.67 6.96 34.43
C ILE A 476 -40.34 5.84 35.20
N ASN A 477 -41.46 5.35 34.68
CA ASN A 477 -42.26 4.31 35.29
C ASN A 477 -42.12 3.00 34.50
N VAL A 478 -41.63 1.99 35.19
CA VAL A 478 -41.40 0.63 34.69
C VAL A 478 -42.45 -0.26 35.34
N ALA A 479 -43.38 -0.77 34.53
CA ALA A 479 -44.32 -1.78 34.99
C ALA A 479 -43.64 -3.17 34.97
N ILE A 480 -43.86 -3.95 36.02
CA ILE A 480 -43.21 -5.24 36.25
C ILE A 480 -44.29 -6.33 36.28
N ALA A 481 -44.04 -7.44 35.59
CA ALA A 481 -45.03 -8.53 35.49
C ALA A 481 -45.27 -9.22 36.85
N GLU A 482 -44.21 -9.37 37.63
CA GLU A 482 -44.21 -10.04 38.92
C GLU A 482 -43.81 -9.09 40.06
N LYS A 483 -44.11 -9.48 41.31
CA LYS A 483 -43.69 -8.68 42.46
C LYS A 483 -42.19 -8.83 42.65
N LEU A 484 -41.46 -7.72 42.74
CA LEU A 484 -40.04 -7.74 43.12
C LEU A 484 -39.85 -7.71 44.64
N ASP A 485 -38.74 -8.30 45.09
CA ASP A 485 -38.14 -8.03 46.39
C ASP A 485 -37.52 -6.61 46.39
N PRO A 486 -38.03 -5.66 47.19
CA PRO A 486 -37.54 -4.28 47.23
C PRO A 486 -36.04 -4.18 47.55
N SER A 487 -35.49 -5.10 48.34
CA SER A 487 -34.06 -5.09 48.72
C SER A 487 -33.13 -5.42 47.55
N SER A 488 -33.66 -6.04 46.50
CA SER A 488 -32.91 -6.39 45.29
C SER A 488 -32.84 -5.24 44.27
N ILE A 489 -33.57 -4.14 44.45
CA ILE A 489 -33.74 -3.10 43.42
C ILE A 489 -32.55 -2.13 43.37
N GLU A 490 -32.10 -1.62 44.52
CA GLU A 490 -31.15 -0.50 44.62
C GLU A 490 -29.83 -0.74 43.88
N ASN A 491 -29.32 -1.98 43.90
CA ASN A 491 -28.05 -2.34 43.26
C ASN A 491 -28.21 -2.87 41.83
N ASN A 492 -29.45 -3.17 41.41
CA ASN A 492 -29.72 -3.87 40.16
C ASN A 492 -30.54 -3.07 39.16
N VAL A 493 -30.97 -1.84 39.49
CA VAL A 493 -31.56 -0.91 38.53
C VAL A 493 -30.73 0.36 38.48
N GLN A 494 -30.31 0.76 37.28
CA GLN A 494 -29.55 1.99 37.08
C GLN A 494 -29.99 2.73 35.82
N LEU A 495 -29.88 4.05 35.85
CA LEU A 495 -29.94 4.90 34.67
C LEU A 495 -28.50 5.23 34.27
N VAL A 496 -28.13 5.03 33.01
CA VAL A 496 -26.79 5.34 32.52
C VAL A 496 -26.85 6.22 31.28
N GLU A 497 -25.86 7.09 31.11
CA GLU A 497 -25.58 7.73 29.83
C GLU A 497 -25.03 6.66 28.86
N LYS A 498 -25.68 6.48 27.71
CA LYS A 498 -25.45 5.33 26.82
C LYS A 498 -24.06 5.34 26.18
N GLU A 499 -23.52 6.51 25.89
CA GLU A 499 -22.20 6.70 25.27
C GLU A 499 -21.07 6.52 26.28
N THR A 500 -21.06 7.31 27.35
CA THR A 500 -19.99 7.30 28.37
C THR A 500 -20.09 6.12 29.34
N LYS A 501 -21.24 5.43 29.38
CA LYS A 501 -21.60 4.43 30.40
C LYS A 501 -21.60 4.99 31.83
N ALA A 502 -21.62 6.32 31.99
CA ALA A 502 -21.67 6.96 33.30
C ALA A 502 -23.03 6.71 33.98
N VAL A 503 -22.99 6.27 35.24
CA VAL A 503 -24.21 6.06 36.04
C VAL A 503 -24.77 7.41 36.47
N VAL A 504 -26.04 7.65 36.14
CA VAL A 504 -26.78 8.84 36.57
C VAL A 504 -27.36 8.56 37.95
N PRO A 505 -27.09 9.40 38.97
CA PRO A 505 -27.72 9.28 40.27
C PRO A 505 -29.24 9.41 40.16
N VAL A 506 -29.97 8.40 40.64
CA VAL A 506 -31.44 8.35 40.61
C VAL A 506 -32.01 8.07 42.00
N THR A 507 -33.28 8.41 42.19
CA THR A 507 -34.14 7.91 43.27
C THR A 507 -35.00 6.79 42.70
N LEU A 508 -35.00 5.63 43.37
CA LEU A 508 -35.74 4.44 42.99
C LEU A 508 -36.88 4.19 43.99
N THR A 509 -38.12 4.13 43.52
CA THR A 509 -39.29 3.86 44.37
C THR A 509 -40.14 2.76 43.74
N TYR A 510 -40.36 1.64 44.43
CA TYR A 510 -41.18 0.54 43.95
C TYR A 510 -42.48 0.43 44.75
N ASN A 511 -43.61 0.40 44.03
CA ASN A 511 -44.91 0.11 44.62
C ASN A 511 -45.28 -1.35 44.31
N SER A 512 -45.33 -2.18 45.36
CA SER A 512 -45.60 -3.62 45.28
C SER A 512 -47.02 -3.97 44.84
N ASP A 513 -47.98 -3.06 45.03
CA ASP A 513 -49.40 -3.29 44.74
C ASP A 513 -49.70 -2.99 43.28
N SER A 514 -49.17 -1.88 42.77
CA SER A 514 -49.27 -1.52 41.36
C SER A 514 -48.23 -2.18 40.47
N LYS A 515 -47.20 -2.81 41.06
CA LYS A 515 -46.03 -3.39 40.37
C LYS A 515 -45.30 -2.37 39.50
N ILE A 516 -45.24 -1.11 39.95
CA ILE A 516 -44.57 -0.03 39.22
C ILE A 516 -43.29 0.36 39.97
N LEU A 517 -42.16 0.28 39.28
CA LEU A 517 -40.90 0.89 39.69
C LEU A 517 -40.77 2.28 39.06
N THR A 518 -40.52 3.27 39.90
CA THR A 518 -40.35 4.67 39.54
C THR A 518 -38.88 5.06 39.66
N ILE A 519 -38.33 5.69 38.62
CA ILE A 519 -36.94 6.13 38.52
C ILE A 519 -36.94 7.64 38.25
N VAL A 520 -36.30 8.42 39.14
CA VAL A 520 -36.22 9.89 39.03
C VAL A 520 -34.76 10.34 39.11
N PRO A 521 -34.20 11.03 38.08
CA PRO A 521 -32.85 11.60 38.17
C PRO A 521 -32.72 12.61 39.32
N LYS A 522 -31.58 12.60 40.01
CA LYS A 522 -31.29 13.55 41.10
C LYS A 522 -30.78 14.91 40.61
N ALA A 523 -30.39 15.02 39.34
CA ALA A 523 -29.92 16.23 38.69
C ALA A 523 -30.43 16.30 37.24
N ASP A 524 -30.33 17.49 36.63
CA ASP A 524 -30.60 17.70 35.21
C ASP A 524 -29.76 16.72 34.36
N LEU A 525 -30.39 16.13 33.37
CA LEU A 525 -29.73 15.30 32.36
C LEU A 525 -29.06 16.20 31.32
N LYS A 526 -28.04 15.68 30.64
CA LYS A 526 -27.42 16.36 29.50
C LYS A 526 -28.42 16.45 28.37
N GLU A 527 -28.39 17.55 27.63
CA GLU A 527 -29.22 17.77 26.44
C GLU A 527 -28.73 16.88 25.29
N ALA A 528 -29.59 16.59 24.31
CA ALA A 528 -29.25 15.79 23.12
C ALA A 528 -28.47 14.49 23.40
N THR A 529 -28.77 13.80 24.50
CA THR A 529 -27.98 12.67 25.00
C THR A 529 -28.83 11.42 25.13
N ASP A 530 -28.29 10.29 24.67
CA ASP A 530 -28.94 8.99 24.81
C ASP A 530 -28.72 8.44 26.23
N TYR A 531 -29.80 8.09 26.89
CA TYR A 531 -29.80 7.44 28.20
C TYR A 531 -30.40 6.05 28.09
N GLU A 532 -29.91 5.15 28.93
CA GLU A 532 -30.30 3.74 28.97
C GLU A 532 -30.65 3.34 30.41
N ILE A 533 -31.83 2.78 30.60
CA ILE A 533 -32.22 2.15 31.87
C ILE A 533 -31.76 0.70 31.84
N GLN A 534 -30.98 0.28 32.82
CA GLN A 534 -30.42 -1.07 32.87
C GLN A 534 -30.93 -1.83 34.09
N PHE A 535 -31.38 -3.06 33.85
CA PHE A 535 -31.72 -4.05 34.87
C PHE A 535 -30.60 -5.11 34.88
N LYS A 536 -29.95 -5.31 36.03
CA LYS A 536 -28.88 -6.28 36.25
C LYS A 536 -29.44 -7.62 36.77
N GLY A 537 -28.70 -8.70 36.59
CA GLY A 537 -29.12 -10.07 36.95
C GLY A 537 -29.32 -10.36 38.45
N GLY A 538 -29.10 -9.39 39.34
CA GLY A 538 -29.33 -9.56 40.77
C GLY A 538 -30.75 -9.24 41.27
N LEU A 539 -31.68 -8.87 40.37
CA LEU A 539 -33.09 -8.66 40.75
C LEU A 539 -33.74 -9.96 41.18
N LYS A 540 -34.50 -9.90 42.28
CA LYS A 540 -35.21 -11.04 42.83
C LYS A 540 -36.72 -10.84 42.76
N SER A 541 -37.45 -11.92 42.50
CA SER A 541 -38.88 -11.97 42.78
C SER A 541 -39.13 -11.82 44.30
N ALA A 542 -40.37 -11.55 44.70
CA ALA A 542 -40.76 -11.47 46.10
C ALA A 542 -40.47 -12.77 46.89
N GLU A 543 -40.35 -13.90 46.19
CA GLU A 543 -40.02 -15.22 46.71
C GLU A 543 -38.50 -15.46 46.80
N GLY A 544 -37.66 -14.48 46.44
CA GLY A 544 -36.20 -14.55 46.56
C GLY A 544 -35.49 -15.22 45.39
N ILE A 545 -36.21 -15.51 44.29
CA ILE A 545 -35.69 -16.15 43.09
C ILE A 545 -35.03 -15.10 42.20
N TYR A 546 -33.80 -15.33 41.77
CA TYR A 546 -33.11 -14.46 40.81
C TYR A 546 -33.81 -14.50 39.45
N LEU A 547 -34.07 -13.32 38.87
CA LEU A 547 -34.69 -13.20 37.56
C LEU A 547 -33.72 -13.50 36.40
N ASP A 548 -32.43 -13.80 36.67
CA ASP A 548 -31.45 -14.22 35.66
C ASP A 548 -30.84 -15.60 35.97
N PRO A 549 -31.28 -16.68 35.26
CA PRO A 549 -30.68 -17.99 35.44
C PRO A 549 -29.91 -18.56 34.24
N SER A 550 -29.31 -17.70 33.39
CA SER A 550 -28.49 -18.00 32.19
C SER A 550 -29.28 -18.22 30.88
N LYS A 551 -29.01 -17.40 29.85
CA LYS A 551 -29.90 -17.24 28.67
C LYS A 551 -30.03 -18.50 27.77
N LYS A 552 -31.27 -18.91 27.48
CA LYS A 552 -32.04 -18.70 26.22
C LYS A 552 -33.24 -19.68 26.21
N THR A 553 -34.47 -19.18 26.34
CA THR A 553 -35.32 -19.08 25.13
C THR A 553 -36.11 -17.78 24.99
N GLU A 554 -36.05 -16.89 25.97
CA GLU A 554 -36.21 -15.47 25.72
C GLU A 554 -35.23 -14.77 26.63
N VAL A 555 -34.44 -13.93 26.02
CA VAL A 555 -33.50 -13.10 26.74
C VAL A 555 -34.34 -12.27 27.72
N ILE A 556 -34.03 -12.29 29.03
CA ILE A 556 -33.78 -10.97 29.62
C ILE A 556 -32.51 -10.51 28.90
N THR A 557 -32.67 -10.01 27.67
CA THR A 557 -31.80 -8.95 27.19
C THR A 557 -31.95 -7.97 28.33
N SER A 558 -30.85 -7.37 28.79
CA SER A 558 -30.95 -6.08 29.46
C SER A 558 -32.09 -5.34 28.77
N LYS A 559 -33.29 -5.33 29.38
CA LYS A 559 -34.49 -4.81 28.72
C LYS A 559 -34.29 -3.35 28.94
N SER A 560 -33.46 -2.80 28.06
CA SER A 560 -32.88 -1.51 28.28
C SER A 560 -33.74 -0.56 27.49
N TYR A 561 -34.37 0.33 28.24
CA TYR A 561 -35.15 1.37 27.62
C TYR A 561 -34.19 2.50 27.32
N VAL A 562 -34.01 2.73 26.03
CA VAL A 562 -33.25 3.87 25.56
C VAL A 562 -34.21 5.00 25.30
N PHE A 563 -33.88 6.17 25.83
CA PHE A 563 -34.52 7.43 25.47
C PHE A 563 -33.46 8.49 25.23
N ARG A 564 -33.80 9.50 24.45
CA ARG A 564 -32.92 10.62 24.14
C ARG A 564 -33.50 11.90 24.73
N THR A 565 -32.68 12.67 25.42
CA THR A 565 -33.06 14.00 25.89
C THR A 565 -33.12 15.00 24.72
N LEU A 566 -34.00 15.99 24.82
CA LEU A 566 -34.08 17.08 23.85
C LEU A 566 -32.79 17.88 23.83
N ASP A 567 -32.45 18.38 22.65
CA ASP A 567 -31.63 19.58 22.55
C ASP A 567 -32.52 20.79 22.76
N VAL A 568 -32.19 21.64 23.73
CA VAL A 568 -32.97 22.84 24.07
C VAL A 568 -32.10 24.09 24.06
N THR A 569 -30.86 23.96 23.59
CA THR A 569 -29.92 25.05 23.43
C THR A 569 -30.06 25.61 22.02
N ALA A 570 -30.14 26.94 21.89
CA ALA A 570 -30.20 27.57 20.58
C ALA A 570 -28.78 27.78 20.02
N PRO A 571 -28.57 27.63 18.71
CA PRO A 571 -27.28 27.85 18.10
C PRO A 571 -26.84 29.31 18.24
N THR A 572 -25.53 29.53 18.34
CA THR A 572 -24.90 30.84 18.32
C THR A 572 -23.81 30.89 17.25
N ILE A 573 -23.54 32.08 16.71
CA ILE A 573 -22.41 32.27 15.78
C ILE A 573 -21.17 32.56 16.63
N VAL A 574 -20.21 31.64 16.59
CA VAL A 574 -18.95 31.73 17.33
C VAL A 574 -18.01 32.70 16.64
N GLU A 575 -17.88 32.58 15.33
CA GLU A 575 -16.93 33.36 14.54
C GLU A 575 -17.39 33.45 13.08
N ILE A 576 -17.15 34.59 12.43
CA ILE A 576 -17.16 34.70 10.97
C ILE A 576 -15.80 35.28 10.57
N THR A 577 -15.06 34.57 9.73
CA THR A 577 -13.77 35.04 9.20
C THR A 577 -13.76 35.02 7.69
N SER A 578 -12.97 35.90 7.10
CA SER A 578 -12.63 35.85 5.69
C SER A 578 -11.31 35.10 5.50
N LYS A 579 -11.24 34.19 4.53
CA LYS A 579 -9.98 33.52 4.15
C LYS A 579 -8.87 34.50 3.77
N ASN A 580 -9.27 35.66 3.27
CA ASN A 580 -8.40 36.68 2.70
C ASN A 580 -8.30 37.94 3.60
N GLY A 581 -8.84 37.91 4.83
CA GLY A 581 -8.85 39.04 5.78
C GLY A 581 -10.07 39.98 5.69
N ASP A 582 -10.19 40.89 6.64
CA ASP A 582 -11.40 41.71 6.89
C ASP A 582 -11.38 43.05 6.12
N SER A 583 -10.20 43.45 5.63
CA SER A 583 -9.93 44.64 4.82
C SER A 583 -9.02 44.26 3.64
N GLY A 584 -9.23 44.86 2.46
CA GLY A 584 -8.35 44.62 1.32
C GLY A 584 -8.71 43.45 0.42
N LEU A 585 -9.97 43.00 0.42
CA LEU A 585 -10.39 41.87 -0.40
C LEU A 585 -10.31 42.19 -1.89
N VAL A 586 -9.34 41.56 -2.58
CA VAL A 586 -9.09 41.72 -4.02
C VAL A 586 -10.14 40.97 -4.82
N VAL A 587 -10.91 41.70 -5.61
CA VAL A 587 -12.13 41.23 -6.31
C VAL A 587 -11.84 40.29 -7.50
N LYS A 588 -10.56 40.01 -7.81
CA LYS A 588 -10.15 39.17 -8.95
C LYS A 588 -10.60 37.70 -8.82
N ASN A 589 -10.77 37.17 -7.60
CA ASN A 589 -11.10 35.75 -7.35
C ASN A 589 -12.42 35.55 -6.57
N ALA A 590 -12.94 34.32 -6.57
CA ALA A 590 -14.06 33.92 -5.71
C ALA A 590 -13.69 34.14 -4.23
N GLN A 591 -14.55 34.84 -3.49
CA GLN A 591 -14.30 35.15 -2.08
C GLN A 591 -14.85 34.05 -1.19
N GLU A 592 -14.14 33.73 -0.11
CA GLU A 592 -14.47 32.61 0.76
C GLU A 592 -14.52 33.09 2.22
N PHE A 593 -15.68 32.90 2.86
CA PHE A 593 -15.90 33.19 4.27
C PHE A 593 -16.09 31.88 5.04
N THR A 594 -15.54 31.80 6.24
CA THR A 594 -15.77 30.70 7.16
C THR A 594 -16.70 31.16 8.27
N ILE A 595 -17.79 30.45 8.48
CA ILE A 595 -18.74 30.65 9.58
C ILE A 595 -18.61 29.49 10.53
N LYS A 596 -18.36 29.78 11.81
CA LYS A 596 -18.36 28.80 12.90
C LYS A 596 -19.57 29.03 13.80
N THR A 597 -20.28 27.95 14.12
CA THR A 597 -21.42 27.94 15.03
C THR A 597 -21.07 27.22 16.34
N SER A 598 -21.85 27.40 17.40
CA SER A 598 -21.64 26.69 18.68
C SER A 598 -21.91 25.20 18.61
N GLU A 599 -22.64 24.78 17.57
CA GLU A 599 -23.14 23.43 17.34
C GLU A 599 -23.42 23.22 15.85
N ASP A 600 -23.64 21.97 15.44
CA ASP A 600 -23.94 21.63 14.05
C ASP A 600 -25.34 22.15 13.66
N VAL A 601 -25.41 22.95 12.59
CA VAL A 601 -26.64 23.54 12.05
C VAL A 601 -26.86 23.12 10.59
N ILE A 602 -28.08 23.30 10.07
CA ILE A 602 -28.30 23.23 8.63
C ILE A 602 -28.17 24.66 8.10
N LEU A 603 -26.96 25.01 7.66
CA LEU A 603 -26.69 26.32 7.06
C LEU A 603 -26.66 26.20 5.54
N ASP A 604 -27.57 26.90 4.87
CA ASP A 604 -27.60 26.99 3.42
C ASP A 604 -27.72 28.45 2.92
N ASN A 605 -28.04 28.61 1.63
CA ASN A 605 -28.17 29.93 1.01
C ASN A 605 -29.48 30.67 1.36
N THR A 606 -30.43 30.07 2.07
CA THR A 606 -31.63 30.74 2.59
C THR A 606 -31.38 31.37 3.95
N ASN A 607 -30.39 30.87 4.72
CA ASN A 607 -30.04 31.43 6.03
C ASN A 607 -28.99 32.56 5.96
N VAL A 608 -28.36 32.77 4.80
CA VAL A 608 -27.26 33.71 4.62
C VAL A 608 -27.62 34.78 3.59
N VAL A 609 -27.45 36.04 3.99
CA VAL A 609 -27.76 37.21 3.15
C VAL A 609 -26.50 38.05 2.96
N LEU A 610 -26.16 38.36 1.71
CA LEU A 610 -25.06 39.27 1.36
C LEU A 610 -25.61 40.55 0.74
N VAL A 611 -25.31 41.70 1.33
CA VAL A 611 -25.82 43.02 0.89
C VAL A 611 -24.72 44.07 0.83
N GLU A 612 -24.86 45.06 -0.05
CA GLU A 612 -24.06 46.28 -0.01
C GLU A 612 -24.38 47.09 1.27
N THR A 613 -23.41 47.86 1.79
CA THR A 613 -23.60 48.74 2.95
C THR A 613 -24.59 49.89 2.70
N GLY A 614 -25.13 50.43 3.80
CA GLY A 614 -26.19 51.44 3.76
C GLY A 614 -27.58 50.88 3.44
N VAL A 615 -27.79 49.58 3.70
CA VAL A 615 -29.10 48.93 3.70
C VAL A 615 -29.71 49.04 5.09
N ASP A 616 -30.98 49.44 5.13
CA ASP A 616 -31.83 49.29 6.32
C ASP A 616 -32.48 47.91 6.24
N PHE A 617 -32.16 47.03 7.19
CA PHE A 617 -32.70 45.67 7.24
C PHE A 617 -34.20 45.63 7.63
N ASN A 618 -34.77 46.78 7.99
CA ASN A 618 -36.22 46.96 8.20
C ASN A 618 -36.93 47.52 6.95
N ASP A 619 -36.23 47.78 5.84
CA ASP A 619 -36.80 48.27 4.58
C ASP A 619 -36.61 47.26 3.44
N GLN A 620 -37.72 46.63 3.00
CA GLN A 620 -37.73 45.67 1.90
C GLN A 620 -37.11 46.21 0.60
N ALA A 621 -37.36 47.49 0.28
CA ALA A 621 -36.92 48.08 -0.97
C ALA A 621 -35.40 48.26 -0.97
N SER A 622 -34.84 48.68 0.17
CA SER A 622 -33.41 48.83 0.39
C SER A 622 -32.66 47.50 0.29
N ILE A 623 -33.21 46.43 0.88
CA ILE A 623 -32.63 45.08 0.81
C ILE A 623 -32.71 44.55 -0.62
N THR A 624 -33.88 44.63 -1.27
CA THR A 624 -34.08 44.09 -2.63
C THR A 624 -33.15 44.75 -3.65
N ALA A 625 -32.92 46.06 -3.54
CA ALA A 625 -32.08 46.79 -4.48
C ALA A 625 -30.58 46.48 -4.34
N LYS A 626 -30.12 46.05 -3.16
CA LYS A 626 -28.69 45.92 -2.82
C LYS A 626 -28.25 44.52 -2.41
N ARG A 627 -29.18 43.55 -2.38
CA ARG A 627 -28.91 42.15 -2.09
C ARG A 627 -28.25 41.46 -3.27
N ILE A 628 -27.18 40.73 -3.01
CA ILE A 628 -26.58 39.80 -3.96
C ILE A 628 -27.48 38.56 -4.07
N ALA A 629 -27.82 38.16 -5.29
CA ALA A 629 -28.68 37.00 -5.52
C ALA A 629 -28.11 35.73 -4.87
N ALA A 630 -28.96 34.94 -4.21
CA ALA A 630 -28.56 33.71 -3.51
C ALA A 630 -27.88 32.67 -4.42
N ALA A 631 -28.21 32.67 -5.73
CA ALA A 631 -27.56 31.81 -6.72
C ALA A 631 -26.05 32.11 -6.93
N ASN A 632 -25.58 33.27 -6.47
CA ASN A 632 -24.17 33.65 -6.49
C ASN A 632 -23.42 33.26 -5.21
N LEU A 633 -24.11 32.66 -4.24
CA LEU A 633 -23.56 32.16 -3.00
C LEU A 633 -23.61 30.63 -3.00
N GLN A 634 -22.49 30.01 -2.66
CA GLN A 634 -22.42 28.58 -2.40
C GLN A 634 -22.07 28.39 -0.93
N VAL A 635 -22.97 27.76 -0.18
CA VAL A 635 -22.75 27.40 1.22
C VAL A 635 -22.47 25.91 1.29
N THR A 636 -21.36 25.53 1.92
CA THR A 636 -20.93 24.13 2.05
C THR A 636 -20.33 23.88 3.43
N PRO A 637 -20.66 22.78 4.12
CA PRO A 637 -19.99 22.40 5.36
C PRO A 637 -18.52 22.05 5.10
N VAL A 638 -17.64 22.35 6.06
CA VAL A 638 -16.20 22.03 5.98
C VAL A 638 -15.96 20.60 6.43
N LEU A 639 -15.53 19.73 5.52
CA LEU A 639 -15.31 18.32 5.81
C LEU A 639 -14.23 18.13 6.89
N GLY A 640 -14.56 17.41 7.95
CA GLY A 640 -13.66 17.14 9.07
C GLY A 640 -13.61 18.24 10.15
N GLN A 641 -14.37 19.35 10.00
CA GLN A 641 -14.51 20.38 11.03
C GLN A 641 -15.99 20.52 11.42
N LYS A 642 -16.33 20.12 12.66
CA LYS A 642 -17.68 20.27 13.20
C LYS A 642 -18.08 21.76 13.26
N ALA A 643 -19.37 22.03 13.07
CA ALA A 643 -19.98 23.35 13.20
C ALA A 643 -19.28 24.45 12.37
N THR A 644 -18.65 24.09 11.24
CA THR A 644 -17.87 24.99 10.41
C THR A 644 -18.35 24.93 8.96
N TYR A 645 -18.66 26.09 8.39
CA TYR A 645 -19.24 26.23 7.06
C TYR A 645 -18.48 27.25 6.25
N THR A 646 -18.33 26.96 4.96
CA THR A 646 -17.76 27.89 3.99
C THR A 646 -18.87 28.52 3.17
N VAL A 647 -18.87 29.85 3.07
CA VAL A 647 -19.65 30.63 2.11
C VAL A 647 -18.73 31.13 1.02
N LYS A 648 -18.88 30.59 -0.20
CA LYS A 648 -18.17 31.05 -1.40
C LYS A 648 -19.04 32.02 -2.18
N VAL A 649 -18.51 33.20 -2.46
CA VAL A 649 -19.12 34.19 -3.35
C VAL A 649 -18.51 34.01 -4.74
N LYS A 650 -19.35 33.80 -5.75
CA LYS A 650 -18.93 33.64 -7.15
C LYS A 650 -18.07 34.83 -7.60
N ALA A 651 -17.00 34.54 -8.35
CA ALA A 651 -16.08 35.56 -8.86
C ALA A 651 -16.82 36.60 -9.73
N GLY A 652 -16.41 37.86 -9.64
CA GLY A 652 -17.00 38.98 -10.39
C GLY A 652 -18.35 39.50 -9.88
N VAL A 653 -18.92 38.93 -8.82
CA VAL A 653 -20.22 39.37 -8.25
C VAL A 653 -20.08 40.59 -7.34
N LEU A 654 -18.96 40.72 -6.64
CA LEU A 654 -18.66 41.89 -5.81
C LEU A 654 -18.07 42.99 -6.70
N GLN A 655 -18.40 44.24 -6.39
CA GLN A 655 -17.86 45.41 -7.08
C GLN A 655 -16.66 45.96 -6.30
N PRO A 656 -15.59 46.41 -6.99
CA PRO A 656 -14.44 47.01 -6.33
C PRO A 656 -14.81 48.31 -5.60
N ASN A 657 -14.06 48.63 -4.52
CA ASN A 657 -14.24 49.84 -3.70
C ASN A 657 -15.65 49.97 -3.09
N LYS A 658 -16.33 48.85 -2.86
CA LYS A 658 -17.63 48.78 -2.17
C LYS A 658 -17.51 48.07 -0.83
N ALA A 659 -18.32 48.51 0.12
CA ALA A 659 -18.44 47.86 1.42
C ALA A 659 -19.70 46.98 1.43
N TYR A 660 -19.56 45.77 1.95
CA TYR A 660 -20.59 44.74 2.02
C TYR A 660 -20.79 44.25 3.46
N LYS A 661 -21.94 43.62 3.71
CA LYS A 661 -22.26 42.89 4.94
C LYS A 661 -22.74 41.49 4.59
N LEU A 662 -22.05 40.48 5.11
CA LEU A 662 -22.52 39.10 5.17
C LEU A 662 -23.31 38.92 6.46
N VAL A 663 -24.55 38.47 6.36
CA VAL A 663 -25.47 38.33 7.49
C VAL A 663 -25.94 36.89 7.59
N VAL A 664 -25.75 36.29 8.76
CA VAL A 664 -26.42 35.05 9.13
C VAL A 664 -27.68 35.42 9.90
N VAL A 665 -28.83 34.97 9.39
CA VAL A 665 -30.14 35.47 9.82
C VAL A 665 -30.56 34.81 11.14
N GLY A 666 -30.76 35.63 12.17
CA GLY A 666 -31.34 35.27 13.47
C GLY A 666 -32.77 35.80 13.64
N LYS A 667 -33.43 35.43 14.74
CA LYS A 667 -34.83 35.78 15.06
C LYS A 667 -35.06 37.26 15.35
N ASP A 668 -34.01 37.99 15.69
CA ASP A 668 -34.03 39.43 15.95
C ASP A 668 -34.21 40.31 14.70
N MET A 669 -34.10 39.73 13.49
CA MET A 669 -34.47 40.42 12.24
C MET A 669 -35.92 40.14 11.84
N ASP A 670 -36.62 41.19 11.38
CA ASP A 670 -37.99 41.08 10.88
C ASP A 670 -38.04 40.21 9.62
N GLN A 671 -38.67 39.05 9.72
CA GLN A 671 -38.78 38.09 8.62
C GLN A 671 -39.78 38.56 7.56
N THR A 672 -40.73 39.42 7.91
CA THR A 672 -41.74 39.90 6.96
C THR A 672 -41.13 40.80 5.90
N THR A 673 -39.98 41.43 6.16
CA THR A 673 -39.25 42.28 5.22
C THR A 673 -38.29 41.53 4.28
N LEU A 674 -37.95 40.27 4.55
CA LEU A 674 -36.92 39.51 3.80
C LEU A 674 -37.48 38.53 2.74
N VAL A 675 -38.77 38.20 2.80
CA VAL A 675 -39.35 37.02 2.13
C VAL A 675 -40.00 37.28 0.76
N THR A 676 -40.26 38.52 0.34
CA THR A 676 -41.19 38.79 -0.78
C THR A 676 -40.60 38.78 -2.20
N ASN A 677 -39.37 38.31 -2.45
CA ASN A 677 -38.93 38.08 -3.85
C ASN A 677 -37.75 37.11 -4.03
N SER A 678 -37.98 35.82 -3.75
CA SER A 678 -37.27 34.70 -4.39
C SER A 678 -38.11 33.44 -4.20
N ALA A 679 -38.11 32.53 -5.16
CA ALA A 679 -38.79 31.23 -5.03
C ALA A 679 -38.25 30.40 -3.84
N ASN A 680 -37.13 30.79 -3.23
CA ASN A 680 -36.56 30.24 -2.00
C ASN A 680 -36.39 31.37 -0.96
N GLY A 681 -37.37 31.53 -0.06
CA GLY A 681 -37.42 32.60 0.94
C GLY A 681 -36.25 32.56 1.93
N VAL A 682 -35.81 33.74 2.42
CA VAL A 682 -34.81 33.84 3.48
C VAL A 682 -35.40 33.29 4.78
N THR A 683 -34.68 32.39 5.46
CA THR A 683 -35.13 31.71 6.69
C THR A 683 -34.19 32.01 7.83
N VAL A 684 -34.71 31.98 9.06
CA VAL A 684 -33.84 32.05 10.25
C VAL A 684 -33.03 30.77 10.34
N LEU A 685 -31.79 30.87 10.82
CA LEU A 685 -30.98 29.70 11.11
C LEU A 685 -31.56 28.95 12.29
N ASP A 686 -32.00 27.73 12.05
CA ASP A 686 -32.36 26.76 13.07
C ASP A 686 -31.28 25.67 13.12
N ASP A 687 -31.07 25.09 14.30
CA ASP A 687 -30.31 23.85 14.43
C ASP A 687 -31.14 22.63 13.93
N ALA A 688 -30.53 21.44 13.97
CA ALA A 688 -31.23 20.21 13.58
C ALA A 688 -32.40 19.84 14.52
N ALA A 689 -32.47 20.41 15.72
CA ALA A 689 -33.53 20.21 16.70
C ALA A 689 -34.66 21.27 16.61
N GLY A 690 -34.51 22.27 15.74
CA GLY A 690 -35.46 23.37 15.55
C GLY A 690 -35.30 24.52 16.56
N ASN A 691 -34.19 24.59 17.30
CA ASN A 691 -33.90 25.76 18.12
C ASN A 691 -33.32 26.88 17.25
N THR A 692 -33.93 28.06 17.34
CA THR A 692 -33.65 29.18 16.45
C THR A 692 -32.52 30.08 16.96
N LEU A 693 -31.58 30.45 16.08
CA LEU A 693 -30.56 31.46 16.33
C LEU A 693 -31.21 32.77 16.80
N LYS A 694 -30.97 33.14 18.07
CA LYS A 694 -31.67 34.27 18.68
C LYS A 694 -31.25 35.63 18.13
N LYS A 695 -29.96 35.78 17.77
CA LYS A 695 -29.36 37.03 17.33
C LYS A 695 -28.60 36.86 16.01
N SER A 696 -28.89 37.72 15.05
CA SER A 696 -28.24 37.74 13.74
C SER A 696 -26.77 38.11 13.88
N ALA A 697 -25.92 37.44 13.13
CA ALA A 697 -24.50 37.77 13.06
C ALA A 697 -24.21 38.53 11.77
N VAL A 698 -23.50 39.66 11.90
CA VAL A 698 -23.18 40.54 10.79
C VAL A 698 -21.67 40.66 10.70
N TYR A 699 -21.13 40.28 9.55
CA TYR A 699 -19.73 40.45 9.21
C TYR A 699 -19.61 41.48 8.10
N ALA A 700 -19.02 42.64 8.43
CA ALA A 700 -18.83 43.74 7.49
C ALA A 700 -17.42 43.69 6.91
N PHE A 701 -17.31 43.90 5.60
CA PHE A 701 -16.01 43.92 4.91
C PHE A 701 -16.02 44.95 3.77
N THR A 702 -14.83 45.43 3.41
CA THR A 702 -14.63 46.27 2.22
C THR A 702 -13.90 45.48 1.15
N THR A 703 -14.31 45.70 -0.10
CA THR A 703 -13.53 45.28 -1.26
C THR A 703 -12.59 46.42 -1.62
N GLU A 704 -11.30 46.13 -1.78
CA GLU A 704 -10.35 47.11 -2.31
C GLU A 704 -10.26 46.93 -3.83
N GLY A 705 -10.58 48.01 -4.55
CA GLY A 705 -10.20 48.16 -5.94
C GLY A 705 -8.92 48.97 -6.01
N ASN A 706 -7.79 48.34 -5.67
CA ASN A 706 -6.47 48.93 -5.85
C ASN A 706 -5.53 47.89 -6.51
N ASP A 707 -5.95 47.40 -7.67
CA ASP A 707 -4.96 47.40 -8.74
C ASP A 707 -4.75 48.89 -9.08
N VAL A 708 -3.60 49.46 -8.73
CA VAL A 708 -3.17 50.79 -9.24
C VAL A 708 -2.14 50.62 -10.35
N THR A 709 -1.81 49.37 -10.68
CA THR A 709 -0.83 49.03 -11.69
C THR A 709 -1.51 49.00 -13.04
N ALA A 710 -1.37 50.11 -13.76
CA ALA A 710 -1.73 50.19 -15.16
C ALA A 710 -1.12 49.02 -15.95
N PRO A 711 -1.87 48.35 -16.83
CA PRO A 711 -1.38 47.22 -17.61
C PRO A 711 -0.23 47.68 -18.52
N LYS A 712 0.83 46.87 -18.62
CA LYS A 712 2.04 47.12 -19.41
C LYS A 712 2.31 45.95 -20.33
N VAL A 713 2.77 46.24 -21.55
CA VAL A 713 3.19 45.20 -22.47
C VAL A 713 4.47 44.55 -21.95
N VAL A 714 4.45 43.24 -21.75
CA VAL A 714 5.60 42.45 -21.31
C VAL A 714 6.26 41.68 -22.46
N LYS A 715 5.49 41.24 -23.45
CA LYS A 715 5.98 40.42 -24.58
C LYS A 715 5.20 40.70 -25.86
N VAL A 716 5.82 40.45 -27.00
CA VAL A 716 5.17 40.54 -28.33
C VAL A 716 5.39 39.23 -29.08
N TYR A 717 4.32 38.69 -29.65
CA TYR A 717 4.30 37.46 -30.44
C TYR A 717 3.91 37.77 -31.89
N LYS A 718 4.39 36.97 -32.83
CA LYS A 718 3.95 37.01 -34.24
C LYS A 718 2.81 35.99 -34.43
N GLY A 719 1.60 36.45 -34.73
CA GLY A 719 0.40 35.61 -34.85
C GLY A 719 -0.58 35.72 -33.65
N ASN A 720 -1.57 34.82 -33.61
CA ASN A 720 -2.65 34.83 -32.60
C ASN A 720 -2.39 33.93 -31.38
N ASP A 721 -1.45 32.98 -31.47
CA ASP A 721 -1.26 31.94 -30.44
C ASP A 721 -0.30 32.41 -29.35
N ILE A 722 -0.86 32.73 -28.18
CA ILE A 722 -0.10 32.91 -26.92
C ILE A 722 -0.11 31.65 -26.05
N THR A 723 -0.68 30.54 -26.56
CA THR A 723 -0.87 29.28 -25.82
C THR A 723 0.38 28.40 -25.74
N ASP A 724 1.41 28.71 -26.54
CA ASP A 724 2.75 28.15 -26.46
C ASP A 724 3.74 29.30 -26.25
N GLU A 725 4.28 29.45 -25.04
CA GLU A 725 5.07 30.63 -24.61
C GLU A 725 6.45 30.79 -25.29
N THR A 726 6.71 30.14 -26.42
CA THR A 726 8.07 29.97 -26.96
C THR A 726 8.48 30.95 -28.06
N ALA A 727 7.58 31.73 -28.69
CA ALA A 727 7.92 32.61 -29.82
C ALA A 727 7.82 34.12 -29.52
N VAL A 728 8.60 34.61 -28.55
CA VAL A 728 8.76 36.06 -28.32
C VAL A 728 9.67 36.65 -29.40
N VAL A 729 9.19 37.66 -30.13
CA VAL A 729 9.96 38.33 -31.19
C VAL A 729 10.49 39.67 -30.71
N THR A 730 11.80 39.92 -30.92
CA THR A 730 12.43 41.22 -30.68
C THR A 730 13.08 41.71 -31.98
N ASN A 731 12.66 42.88 -32.46
CA ASN A 731 13.11 43.50 -33.74
C ASN A 731 13.05 42.55 -34.96
N PRO A 732 11.90 41.93 -35.27
CA PRO A 732 11.83 40.98 -36.36
C PRO A 732 12.08 41.66 -37.72
N THR A 733 12.71 40.91 -38.63
CA THR A 733 12.91 41.30 -40.03
C THR A 733 12.00 40.46 -40.93
N ASN A 734 11.85 40.85 -42.20
CA ASN A 734 11.00 40.15 -43.18
C ASN A 734 9.50 40.16 -42.82
N ILE A 735 9.02 41.25 -42.22
CA ILE A 735 7.61 41.42 -41.90
C ILE A 735 6.82 41.84 -43.14
N LYS A 736 5.73 41.12 -43.41
CA LYS A 736 4.85 41.34 -44.56
C LYS A 736 3.51 41.95 -44.13
N SER A 737 2.73 42.42 -45.10
CA SER A 737 1.39 42.97 -44.85
C SER A 737 0.38 41.95 -44.35
N THR A 738 0.61 40.64 -44.52
CA THR A 738 -0.25 39.57 -43.99
C THR A 738 0.06 39.18 -42.54
N ASP A 739 1.15 39.69 -41.97
CA ASP A 739 1.55 39.36 -40.61
C ASP A 739 0.69 40.06 -39.55
N LYS A 740 0.59 39.42 -38.38
CA LYS A 740 -0.10 39.94 -37.20
C LYS A 740 0.82 39.91 -35.99
N PHE A 741 0.62 40.83 -35.06
CA PHE A 741 1.38 40.89 -33.81
C PHE A 741 0.43 40.90 -32.61
N THR A 742 0.71 40.06 -31.62
CA THR A 742 -0.05 40.03 -30.36
C THR A 742 0.82 40.54 -29.21
N PHE A 743 0.37 41.63 -28.58
CA PHE A 743 1.02 42.29 -27.46
C PHE A 743 0.44 41.76 -26.16
N LEU A 744 1.26 41.08 -25.37
CA LEU A 744 0.87 40.49 -24.09
C LEU A 744 1.09 41.50 -22.97
N PHE A 745 0.08 41.69 -22.12
CA PHE A 745 0.13 42.53 -20.93
C PHE A 745 0.46 41.72 -19.67
N ASP A 746 1.11 42.36 -18.69
CA ASP A 746 1.37 41.79 -17.36
C ASP A 746 0.07 41.52 -16.58
N GLU A 747 -0.97 42.29 -16.85
CA GLU A 747 -2.28 42.19 -16.22
C GLU A 747 -3.37 41.83 -17.23
N ALA A 748 -4.45 41.21 -16.75
CA ALA A 748 -5.60 40.88 -17.57
C ALA A 748 -6.35 42.14 -18.04
N ILE A 749 -6.65 42.21 -19.34
CA ILE A 749 -7.29 43.34 -20.02
C ILE A 749 -8.76 43.09 -20.36
N GLN A 750 -9.55 44.15 -20.48
CA GLN A 750 -10.95 44.09 -20.90
C GLN A 750 -11.11 44.22 -22.42
N ASP A 751 -12.02 43.43 -23.00
CA ASP A 751 -12.33 43.42 -24.43
C ASP A 751 -13.24 44.58 -24.87
N GLY A 752 -13.33 44.74 -26.19
CA GLY A 752 -14.35 45.50 -26.89
C GLY A 752 -14.17 47.01 -26.73
N ALA A 753 -15.20 47.70 -26.25
CA ALA A 753 -15.23 49.16 -26.13
C ALA A 753 -14.20 49.74 -25.14
N ASN A 754 -13.48 48.88 -24.40
CA ASN A 754 -12.41 49.26 -23.50
C ASN A 754 -11.02 49.24 -24.15
N ILE A 755 -10.92 48.82 -25.42
CA ILE A 755 -9.72 48.96 -26.26
C ILE A 755 -9.95 50.13 -27.23
N ASP A 756 -9.24 51.23 -27.01
CA ASP A 756 -9.28 52.41 -27.88
C ASP A 756 -8.31 52.23 -29.06
N ALA A 757 -8.77 51.48 -30.06
CA ALA A 757 -8.02 51.17 -31.27
C ALA A 757 -7.50 52.42 -32.02
N SER A 758 -8.09 53.61 -31.80
CA SER A 758 -7.65 54.86 -32.43
C SER A 758 -6.27 55.34 -31.97
N LYS A 759 -5.79 54.81 -30.84
CA LYS A 759 -4.49 55.15 -30.25
C LYS A 759 -3.36 54.21 -30.66
N VAL A 760 -3.65 53.18 -31.44
CA VAL A 760 -2.63 52.32 -32.04
C VAL A 760 -2.21 52.91 -33.38
N LYS A 761 -0.89 53.02 -33.61
CA LYS A 761 -0.34 53.58 -34.85
C LYS A 761 0.73 52.67 -35.44
N LEU A 762 0.83 52.70 -36.77
CA LEU A 762 1.96 52.15 -37.50
C LEU A 762 2.69 53.29 -38.21
N GLU A 763 4.00 53.37 -38.04
CA GLU A 763 4.85 54.41 -38.60
C GLU A 763 6.05 53.81 -39.35
N LYS A 764 6.43 54.41 -40.48
CA LYS A 764 7.60 54.06 -41.29
C LYS A 764 8.71 55.07 -41.07
N TYR A 765 9.94 54.62 -40.95
CA TYR A 765 11.11 55.48 -40.90
C TYR A 765 11.52 55.87 -42.32
N ASN A 766 11.56 57.17 -42.61
CA ASN A 766 11.93 57.69 -43.94
C ASN A 766 13.42 58.06 -44.06
N GLY A 767 14.25 57.69 -43.08
CA GLY A 767 15.67 58.05 -43.02
C GLY A 767 15.98 59.29 -42.15
N SER A 768 14.97 59.99 -41.63
CA SER A 768 15.17 61.08 -40.66
C SER A 768 14.09 61.13 -39.57
N THR A 769 12.82 60.90 -39.93
CA THR A 769 11.69 60.91 -39.00
C THR A 769 10.77 59.71 -39.20
N TRP A 770 9.95 59.42 -38.19
CA TRP A 770 8.88 58.43 -38.26
C TRP A 770 7.62 59.09 -38.80
N VAL A 771 7.05 58.52 -39.85
CA VAL A 771 5.83 59.02 -40.52
C VAL A 771 4.73 57.96 -40.51
N PRO A 772 3.46 58.31 -40.25
CA PRO A 772 2.35 57.35 -40.28
C PRO A 772 2.24 56.64 -41.62
N VAL A 773 1.92 55.35 -41.60
CA VAL A 773 1.76 54.54 -42.81
C VAL A 773 0.34 54.67 -43.34
N ALA A 774 0.20 55.07 -44.60
CA ALA A 774 -1.10 55.15 -45.26
C ALA A 774 -1.76 53.76 -45.35
N GLY A 775 -3.05 53.69 -45.04
CA GLY A 775 -3.84 52.45 -45.05
C GLY A 775 -3.96 51.75 -43.69
N PHE A 776 -3.14 52.10 -42.69
CA PHE A 776 -3.33 51.58 -41.32
C PHE A 776 -4.43 52.39 -40.61
N THR A 777 -5.49 51.70 -40.16
CA THR A 777 -6.68 52.30 -39.53
C THR A 777 -7.01 51.59 -38.21
N PRO A 778 -7.91 52.13 -37.36
CA PRO A 778 -8.32 51.42 -36.14
C PRO A 778 -8.90 50.02 -36.38
N ALA A 779 -9.42 49.73 -37.59
CA ALA A 779 -9.91 48.40 -37.96
C ALA A 779 -8.81 47.33 -38.03
N ASN A 780 -7.54 47.75 -38.08
CA ASN A 780 -6.38 46.87 -38.01
C ASN A 780 -6.14 46.33 -36.59
N VAL A 781 -6.78 46.87 -35.55
CA VAL A 781 -6.66 46.40 -34.17
C VAL A 781 -7.81 45.46 -33.86
N VAL A 782 -7.50 44.25 -33.41
CA VAL A 782 -8.50 43.28 -32.95
C VAL A 782 -8.90 43.66 -31.52
N THR A 783 -10.15 44.08 -31.33
CA THR A 783 -10.66 44.55 -30.03
C THR A 783 -11.12 43.41 -29.12
N THR A 784 -11.00 42.15 -29.54
CA THR A 784 -11.18 40.99 -28.66
C THR A 784 -9.81 40.56 -28.14
N ALA A 785 -9.61 40.55 -26.83
CA ALA A 785 -8.31 40.18 -26.27
C ALA A 785 -8.10 38.66 -26.33
N VAL A 786 -6.84 38.29 -26.50
CA VAL A 786 -6.39 36.91 -26.58
C VAL A 786 -6.29 36.32 -25.17
N THR A 787 -6.76 35.08 -25.02
CA THR A 787 -6.78 34.35 -23.76
C THR A 787 -5.54 33.47 -23.62
N ASN A 788 -4.87 33.51 -22.46
CA ASN A 788 -3.74 32.63 -22.16
C ASN A 788 -4.20 31.21 -21.78
N LYS A 789 -3.26 30.30 -21.53
CA LYS A 789 -3.55 28.92 -21.11
C LYS A 789 -4.32 28.83 -19.78
N ALA A 790 -4.20 29.82 -18.91
CA ALA A 790 -4.94 29.90 -17.65
C ALA A 790 -6.39 30.39 -17.83
N GLY A 791 -6.78 30.81 -19.04
CA GLY A 791 -8.12 31.34 -19.31
C GLY A 791 -8.25 32.85 -19.10
N ASP A 792 -7.15 33.56 -18.81
CA ASP A 792 -7.15 35.00 -18.61
C ASP A 792 -6.96 35.75 -19.92
N LYS A 793 -7.72 36.84 -20.11
CA LYS A 793 -7.62 37.72 -21.28
C LYS A 793 -6.48 38.71 -21.12
N VAL A 794 -5.39 38.52 -21.83
CA VAL A 794 -4.13 39.22 -21.56
C VAL A 794 -3.44 39.79 -22.82
N GLY A 795 -3.93 39.50 -24.03
CA GLY A 795 -3.26 39.90 -25.28
C GLY A 795 -4.06 40.83 -26.18
N LEU A 796 -3.42 41.80 -26.83
CA LEU A 796 -4.01 42.64 -27.89
C LEU A 796 -3.37 42.34 -29.24
N THR A 797 -4.18 41.95 -30.24
CA THR A 797 -3.67 41.63 -31.59
C THR A 797 -3.84 42.80 -32.56
N VAL A 798 -2.79 43.07 -33.35
CA VAL A 798 -2.78 44.05 -34.44
C VAL A 798 -2.44 43.37 -35.76
N ASN A 799 -3.28 43.59 -36.77
CA ASN A 799 -3.19 42.99 -38.10
C ASN A 799 -2.67 44.01 -39.12
N LEU A 800 -1.62 43.67 -39.87
CA LEU A 800 -1.07 44.57 -40.89
C LEU A 800 -1.81 44.47 -42.25
N ALA A 801 -2.84 43.61 -42.35
CA ALA A 801 -3.57 43.39 -43.59
C ALA A 801 -4.13 44.70 -44.17
N GLY A 802 -3.95 44.87 -45.49
CA GLY A 802 -4.38 46.07 -46.22
C GLY A 802 -3.40 47.25 -46.16
N VAL A 803 -2.27 47.10 -45.46
CA VAL A 803 -1.19 48.11 -45.42
C VAL A 803 -0.04 47.70 -46.34
N THR A 804 0.48 48.64 -47.12
CA THR A 804 1.67 48.39 -47.95
C THR A 804 2.95 48.42 -47.10
N ILE A 805 3.63 47.28 -46.99
CA ILE A 805 4.90 47.13 -46.29
C ILE A 805 6.03 47.00 -47.33
N GLU A 806 7.06 47.83 -47.21
CA GLU A 806 8.23 47.88 -48.09
C GLU A 806 9.51 47.50 -47.32
N ASP A 807 10.64 47.39 -48.02
CA ASP A 807 11.99 47.24 -47.42
C ASP A 807 12.40 48.49 -46.62
N ALA A 808 11.81 48.67 -45.45
CA ALA A 808 12.05 49.82 -44.58
C ALA A 808 11.86 49.46 -43.11
N LYS A 809 12.35 50.32 -42.22
CA LYS A 809 12.12 50.19 -40.78
C LYS A 809 10.74 50.74 -40.42
N TYR A 810 9.96 49.95 -39.70
CA TYR A 810 8.63 50.31 -39.20
C TYR A 810 8.62 50.25 -37.68
N ARG A 811 7.66 50.93 -37.06
CA ARG A 811 7.33 50.76 -35.66
C ARG A 811 5.83 50.77 -35.45
N LEU A 812 5.37 49.84 -34.62
CA LEU A 812 4.02 49.84 -34.09
C LEU A 812 4.02 50.49 -32.71
N VAL A 813 3.06 51.39 -32.49
CA VAL A 813 2.96 52.18 -31.27
C VAL A 813 1.60 51.90 -30.62
N ILE A 814 1.63 51.41 -29.39
CA ILE A 814 0.46 51.28 -28.52
C ILE A 814 0.45 52.48 -27.58
N GLY A 815 -0.39 53.47 -27.85
CA GLY A 815 -0.44 54.73 -27.09
C GLY A 815 -0.95 54.58 -25.65
N GLU A 816 -0.75 55.62 -24.84
CA GLU A 816 -1.28 55.68 -23.46
C GLU A 816 -2.82 55.60 -23.43
N GLY A 817 -3.34 54.75 -22.54
CA GLY A 817 -4.75 54.49 -22.35
C GLY A 817 -5.45 53.91 -23.57
N THR A 818 -4.73 53.09 -24.33
CA THR A 818 -5.26 52.22 -25.38
C THR A 818 -6.02 51.05 -24.78
N VAL A 819 -5.51 50.42 -23.72
CA VAL A 819 -6.18 49.30 -23.05
C VAL A 819 -6.51 49.64 -21.60
N LYS A 820 -7.54 48.99 -21.07
CA LYS A 820 -7.86 48.99 -19.65
C LYS A 820 -7.80 47.58 -19.09
N ASP A 821 -7.27 47.45 -17.87
CA ASP A 821 -7.36 46.21 -17.12
C ASP A 821 -8.80 45.92 -16.64
N ILE A 822 -9.02 44.77 -16.00
CA ILE A 822 -10.31 44.40 -15.40
C ILE A 822 -10.75 45.43 -14.33
N ALA A 823 -9.83 46.15 -13.71
CA ALA A 823 -10.09 47.20 -12.72
C ALA A 823 -10.29 48.61 -13.33
N ASN A 824 -10.36 48.74 -14.66
CA ASN A 824 -10.47 49.98 -15.43
C ASN A 824 -9.25 50.93 -15.41
N ASN A 825 -8.08 50.47 -14.95
CA ASN A 825 -6.85 51.25 -15.04
C ASN A 825 -6.34 51.25 -16.48
N LYS A 826 -5.99 52.43 -16.98
CA LYS A 826 -5.47 52.65 -18.33
C LYS A 826 -3.97 52.37 -18.36
N ASN A 827 -3.45 51.74 -19.43
CA ASN A 827 -2.00 51.66 -19.61
C ASN A 827 -1.40 53.09 -19.59
N THR A 828 -0.41 53.33 -18.72
CA THR A 828 0.12 54.68 -18.47
C THR A 828 1.35 55.01 -19.31
N GLN A 829 1.87 54.06 -20.09
CA GLN A 829 3.03 54.24 -20.94
C GLN A 829 2.76 53.79 -22.36
N GLU A 830 3.32 54.53 -23.31
CA GLU A 830 3.36 54.17 -24.72
C GLU A 830 4.34 53.01 -24.92
N THR A 831 3.94 51.98 -25.65
CA THR A 831 4.81 50.87 -26.04
C THR A 831 5.15 50.98 -27.52
N VAL A 832 6.43 50.93 -27.85
CA VAL A 832 6.94 50.99 -29.23
C VAL A 832 7.60 49.66 -29.58
N PHE A 833 7.15 49.04 -30.66
CA PHE A 833 7.71 47.81 -31.20
C PHE A 833 8.20 48.04 -32.62
N GLU A 834 9.52 47.98 -32.83
CA GLU A 834 10.15 48.21 -34.12
C GLU A 834 10.36 46.90 -34.88
N PHE A 835 10.24 46.94 -36.21
CA PHE A 835 10.50 45.81 -37.10
C PHE A 835 10.98 46.30 -38.46
N ILE A 836 11.57 45.40 -39.26
CA ILE A 836 11.93 45.70 -40.65
C ILE A 836 10.92 45.00 -41.56
N GLY A 837 10.18 45.83 -42.30
CA GLY A 837 9.30 45.38 -43.36
C GLY A 837 10.11 44.90 -44.55
N THR A 838 9.55 43.97 -45.33
CA THR A 838 10.15 43.58 -46.60
C THR A 838 9.15 43.72 -47.73
N GLN A 839 9.58 44.32 -48.84
CA GLN A 839 8.81 44.42 -50.08
C GLN A 839 8.79 43.05 -50.74
N GLY A 840 7.98 42.15 -50.18
CA GLY A 840 7.84 40.78 -50.64
C GLY A 840 6.36 40.46 -50.82
N ASP A 841 5.93 40.59 -52.06
CA ASP A 841 4.68 40.08 -52.64
C ASP A 841 4.38 38.65 -52.11
N ASP A 842 3.10 38.35 -51.85
CA ASP A 842 2.62 37.04 -51.35
C ASP A 842 2.74 35.91 -52.40
N THR A 843 3.47 36.15 -53.49
CA THR A 843 3.57 35.27 -54.68
C THR A 843 4.85 34.44 -54.72
N ALA A 844 5.77 34.65 -53.78
CA ALA A 844 7.11 34.08 -53.86
C ALA A 844 7.24 32.58 -53.51
N ASP A 845 6.16 31.82 -53.28
CA ASP A 845 6.22 30.37 -53.01
C ASP A 845 5.87 29.47 -54.22
N SER A 846 5.73 30.04 -55.43
CA SER A 846 5.40 29.27 -56.64
C SER A 846 6.28 29.64 -57.84
N VAL A 847 6.57 28.66 -58.72
CA VAL A 847 7.33 28.89 -59.95
C VAL A 847 6.39 28.80 -61.15
N GLU A 848 6.36 29.85 -61.97
CA GLU A 848 5.57 29.90 -63.20
C GLU A 848 6.44 29.58 -64.44
N VAL A 849 5.95 28.72 -65.32
CA VAL A 849 6.57 28.34 -66.59
C VAL A 849 5.60 28.64 -67.73
N LYS A 850 5.86 29.68 -68.52
CA LYS A 850 5.06 30.01 -69.71
C LYS A 850 5.56 29.29 -70.96
N VAL A 851 4.67 28.65 -71.70
CA VAL A 851 4.94 27.91 -72.94
C VAL A 851 4.15 28.54 -74.10
N GLY A 852 4.80 29.50 -74.77
CA GLY A 852 4.32 30.32 -75.91
C GLY A 852 4.82 31.75 -75.68
N SER A 853 5.40 32.53 -76.58
CA SER A 853 5.39 32.62 -78.04
C SER A 853 6.75 32.32 -78.69
N ILE A 854 6.76 32.11 -80.02
CA ILE A 854 7.99 32.02 -80.83
C ILE A 854 8.71 33.38 -80.80
N GLY A 855 9.87 33.45 -80.14
CA GLY A 855 10.77 34.59 -80.24
C GLY A 855 11.53 34.90 -78.94
N SER A 856 12.84 34.68 -78.99
CA SER A 856 13.86 35.08 -78.00
C SER A 856 13.98 34.20 -76.75
N ASN A 857 15.22 33.76 -76.48
CA ASN A 857 15.63 32.94 -75.35
C ASN A 857 15.39 33.66 -74.01
N ASN A 858 14.20 33.55 -73.45
CA ASN A 858 13.90 34.05 -72.11
C ASN A 858 14.33 33.02 -71.06
N VAL A 859 15.55 33.21 -70.55
CA VAL A 859 15.98 32.67 -69.26
C VAL A 859 15.25 33.48 -68.19
N PHE A 860 14.28 32.88 -67.51
CA PHE A 860 13.64 33.49 -66.34
C PHE A 860 14.56 33.35 -65.12
N THR A 861 14.84 34.45 -64.42
CA THR A 861 15.48 34.41 -63.10
C THR A 861 14.42 34.12 -62.04
N PRO A 862 14.52 33.04 -61.25
CA PRO A 862 13.49 32.66 -60.28
C PRO A 862 13.45 33.61 -59.08
N SER A 863 12.23 33.96 -58.63
CA SER A 863 12.01 34.46 -57.27
C SER A 863 12.06 33.29 -56.28
N THR A 864 12.43 33.62 -55.05
CA THR A 864 12.86 32.72 -53.98
C THR A 864 11.69 31.94 -53.35
N ALA A 865 11.42 30.72 -53.81
CA ALA A 865 10.30 29.87 -53.32
C ALA A 865 10.72 28.69 -52.44
N VAL A 866 9.97 28.49 -51.34
CA VAL A 866 10.00 27.29 -50.47
C VAL A 866 8.57 26.80 -50.25
N ASP A 867 7.94 26.22 -51.28
CA ASP A 867 7.19 24.95 -51.20
C ASP A 867 6.27 24.69 -52.42
N LYS A 868 6.62 23.63 -53.15
CA LYS A 868 5.77 22.53 -53.67
C LYS A 868 4.81 22.69 -54.87
N LYS A 869 4.76 23.78 -55.64
CA LYS A 869 3.94 23.80 -56.90
C LYS A 869 4.59 24.52 -58.08
N ILE A 870 4.53 23.88 -59.27
CA ILE A 870 5.00 24.45 -60.54
C ILE A 870 3.78 24.63 -61.46
N TYR A 871 3.54 25.86 -61.92
CA TYR A 871 2.43 26.14 -62.84
C TYR A 871 2.94 26.29 -64.25
N ILE A 872 2.32 25.57 -65.19
CA ILE A 872 2.65 25.58 -66.61
C ILE A 872 1.47 26.16 -67.35
N THR A 873 1.71 27.23 -68.10
CA THR A 873 0.67 27.91 -68.87
C THR A 873 1.02 27.84 -70.35
N PHE A 874 -0.01 27.73 -71.19
CA PHE A 874 0.16 27.77 -72.64
C PHE A 874 -0.63 28.94 -73.22
N ASP A 875 0.01 29.72 -74.10
CA ASP A 875 -0.53 30.97 -74.65
C ASP A 875 -1.41 30.77 -75.92
N GLU A 876 -1.82 29.53 -76.23
CA GLU A 876 -2.74 29.27 -77.35
C GLU A 876 -4.10 28.74 -76.85
N ASP A 877 -5.17 29.34 -77.36
CA ASP A 877 -6.57 29.10 -76.96
C ASP A 877 -7.10 27.71 -77.39
N GLU A 878 -6.34 26.95 -78.18
CA GLU A 878 -6.81 25.72 -78.83
C GLU A 878 -5.85 24.54 -78.64
N ILE A 879 -5.72 24.08 -77.39
CA ILE A 879 -4.92 22.91 -77.01
C ILE A 879 -5.85 21.79 -76.51
N PHE A 880 -5.76 20.61 -77.13
CA PHE A 880 -6.73 19.54 -76.94
C PHE A 880 -6.62 18.92 -75.54
N GLU A 881 -5.45 18.42 -75.16
CA GLU A 881 -5.13 17.87 -73.83
C GLU A 881 -3.60 17.69 -73.67
N VAL A 882 -3.03 18.11 -72.53
CA VAL A 882 -1.60 17.88 -72.23
C VAL A 882 -1.45 16.58 -71.48
N ALA A 883 -0.96 15.53 -72.13
CA ALA A 883 -0.68 14.27 -71.47
C ALA A 883 0.42 14.45 -70.41
N ALA A 884 0.31 13.76 -69.27
CA ALA A 884 1.30 13.86 -68.19
C ALA A 884 2.74 13.56 -68.66
N ALA A 885 2.92 12.66 -69.64
CA ALA A 885 4.23 12.32 -70.20
C ALA A 885 4.87 13.44 -71.05
N SER A 886 4.09 14.45 -71.45
CA SER A 886 4.56 15.60 -72.25
C SER A 886 5.23 16.69 -71.41
N VAL A 887 5.14 16.60 -70.08
CA VAL A 887 5.80 17.49 -69.13
C VAL A 887 6.74 16.67 -68.25
N LYS A 888 8.02 17.04 -68.25
CA LYS A 888 9.05 16.41 -67.42
C LYS A 888 9.74 17.45 -66.56
N VAL A 889 9.80 17.20 -65.25
CA VAL A 889 10.61 18.00 -64.33
C VAL A 889 11.82 17.15 -63.94
N THR A 890 13.03 17.67 -64.10
CA THR A 890 14.26 16.98 -63.69
C THR A 890 15.05 17.84 -62.72
N ASP A 891 15.80 17.21 -61.81
CA ASP A 891 16.75 17.90 -60.96
C ASP A 891 18.01 18.36 -61.73
N LYS A 892 18.96 18.97 -61.02
CA LYS A 892 20.24 19.47 -61.56
C LYS A 892 21.10 18.37 -62.19
N ASP A 893 20.90 17.11 -61.81
CA ASP A 893 21.64 15.96 -62.31
C ASP A 893 20.89 15.26 -63.45
N GLY A 894 19.75 15.81 -63.89
CA GLY A 894 18.94 15.33 -65.00
C GLY A 894 18.00 14.19 -64.65
N LYS A 895 17.83 13.87 -63.35
CA LYS A 895 16.92 12.81 -62.90
C LYS A 895 15.49 13.34 -62.77
N GLU A 896 14.52 12.58 -63.29
CA GLU A 896 13.11 12.97 -63.30
C GLU A 896 12.53 13.01 -61.88
N VAL A 897 11.86 14.13 -61.55
CA VAL A 897 11.17 14.38 -60.29
C VAL A 897 9.76 13.80 -60.43
N ALA A 898 9.42 12.84 -59.58
CA ALA A 898 8.08 12.27 -59.55
C ALA A 898 7.06 13.31 -59.07
N GLY A 899 5.89 13.36 -59.72
CA GLY A 899 4.82 14.28 -59.36
C GLY A 899 3.57 14.05 -60.20
N THR A 900 2.49 14.75 -59.87
CA THR A 900 1.22 14.69 -60.58
C THR A 900 0.97 15.98 -61.33
N LEU A 901 0.60 15.89 -62.61
CA LEU A 901 0.17 17.02 -63.43
C LEU A 901 -1.36 17.07 -63.45
N LYS A 902 -1.94 18.23 -63.16
CA LYS A 902 -3.39 18.43 -63.18
C LYS A 902 -3.76 19.75 -63.85
N GLU A 903 -4.74 19.73 -64.76
CA GLU A 903 -5.33 20.98 -65.26
C GLU A 903 -6.12 21.67 -64.15
N ILE A 904 -5.85 22.95 -63.95
CA ILE A 904 -6.53 23.77 -62.94
C ILE A 904 -7.09 25.04 -63.57
N SER A 905 -8.15 25.57 -62.96
CA SER A 905 -8.59 26.94 -63.23
C SER A 905 -7.60 27.94 -62.60
N GLN A 906 -7.46 29.14 -63.17
CA GLN A 906 -6.44 30.12 -62.80
C GLN A 906 -6.21 30.25 -61.27
N PRO A 907 -4.98 30.05 -60.77
CA PRO A 907 -4.68 30.16 -59.34
C PRO A 907 -4.75 31.61 -58.85
N THR A 908 -5.41 31.84 -57.71
CA THR A 908 -5.51 33.14 -57.03
C THR A 908 -4.16 33.59 -56.49
N GLY A 909 -3.74 34.80 -56.83
CA GLY A 909 -2.52 35.44 -56.33
C GLY A 909 -1.44 35.65 -57.39
N LEU A 910 -1.48 34.94 -58.52
CA LEU A 910 -0.61 35.24 -59.67
C LEU A 910 -1.20 36.39 -60.51
N THR A 911 -0.36 37.26 -61.06
CA THR A 911 -0.81 38.41 -61.88
C THR A 911 -1.71 37.93 -63.02
N THR A 912 -2.88 38.56 -63.16
CA THR A 912 -3.93 38.26 -64.16
C THR A 912 -3.39 37.80 -65.52
N PHE A 913 -3.66 36.55 -65.89
CA PHE A 913 -3.35 36.02 -67.20
C PHE A 913 -4.42 36.49 -68.19
N GLY A 914 -4.04 37.34 -69.15
CA GLY A 914 -4.96 37.83 -70.18
C GLY A 914 -5.12 36.81 -71.31
N GLY A 915 -6.36 36.45 -71.66
CA GLY A 915 -6.68 35.53 -72.78
C GLY A 915 -6.80 34.07 -72.36
N ALA A 916 -7.47 33.22 -73.15
CA ALA A 916 -8.00 31.91 -72.74
C ALA A 916 -6.92 30.80 -72.67
N ASN A 917 -5.98 30.97 -71.75
CA ASN A 917 -4.87 30.04 -71.52
C ASN A 917 -5.27 28.89 -70.58
N LYS A 918 -4.98 27.64 -70.97
CA LYS A 918 -5.04 26.48 -70.05
C LYS A 918 -3.84 26.48 -69.10
N VAL A 919 -4.11 26.18 -67.82
CA VAL A 919 -3.10 26.13 -66.76
C VAL A 919 -3.01 24.72 -66.19
N TYR A 920 -1.79 24.20 -66.12
CA TYR A 920 -1.51 22.90 -65.51
C TYR A 920 -0.61 23.10 -64.28
N GLU A 921 -1.04 22.54 -63.15
CA GLU A 921 -0.27 22.46 -61.92
C GLU A 921 0.49 21.13 -61.89
N PHE A 922 1.82 21.18 -61.88
CA PHE A 922 2.66 20.05 -61.53
C PHE A 922 3.00 20.13 -60.04
N THR A 923 2.51 19.15 -59.30
CA THR A 923 2.77 19.00 -57.86
C THR A 923 3.75 17.85 -57.66
N PRO A 924 5.01 18.12 -57.26
CA PRO A 924 5.99 17.09 -56.93
C PRO A 924 5.46 16.16 -55.83
N ALA A 925 5.74 14.87 -55.94
CA ALA A 925 5.32 13.87 -54.95
C ALA A 925 6.02 14.04 -53.59
N GLY A 926 7.10 14.81 -53.55
CA GLY A 926 7.81 15.21 -52.34
C GLY A 926 8.54 16.53 -52.54
N ASP A 927 9.04 17.10 -51.46
CA ASP A 927 9.58 18.46 -51.42
C ASP A 927 10.82 18.58 -52.31
N LEU A 928 10.92 19.68 -53.06
CA LEU A 928 12.11 19.97 -53.86
C LEU A 928 13.27 20.32 -52.93
N ALA A 929 14.47 19.81 -53.23
CA ALA A 929 15.65 20.04 -52.41
C ALA A 929 16.05 21.52 -52.41
N TYR A 930 16.50 22.02 -51.25
CA TYR A 930 17.00 23.39 -51.09
C TYR A 930 18.29 23.66 -51.89
N ASP A 931 18.52 24.93 -52.22
CA ASP A 931 19.65 25.46 -53.01
C ASP A 931 19.97 24.69 -54.29
N SER A 932 18.96 24.07 -54.92
CA SER A 932 19.13 23.15 -56.03
C SER A 932 18.41 23.63 -57.28
N THR A 933 19.05 23.47 -58.45
CA THR A 933 18.47 23.84 -59.74
C THR A 933 17.61 22.70 -60.28
N TYR A 934 16.43 23.01 -60.81
CA TYR A 934 15.50 22.09 -61.45
C TYR A 934 15.18 22.59 -62.86
N THR A 935 14.87 21.66 -63.75
CA THR A 935 14.58 21.90 -65.17
C THR A 935 13.20 21.35 -65.52
N VAL A 936 12.30 22.18 -66.02
CA VAL A 936 11.01 21.79 -66.58
C VAL A 936 11.14 21.72 -68.09
N THR A 937 10.84 20.57 -68.67
CA THR A 937 10.82 20.32 -70.10
C THR A 937 9.39 19.99 -70.54
N VAL A 938 8.89 20.71 -71.54
CA VAL A 938 7.59 20.45 -72.17
C VAL A 938 7.82 20.10 -73.62
N GLU A 939 7.38 18.92 -74.05
CA GLU A 939 7.53 18.44 -75.43
C GLU A 939 6.39 17.49 -75.85
N ASN A 940 6.18 17.33 -77.16
CA ASN A 940 5.15 16.47 -77.72
C ASN A 940 3.69 16.87 -77.40
N VAL A 941 3.45 18.13 -76.97
CA VAL A 941 2.11 18.70 -76.83
C VAL A 941 1.57 19.07 -78.21
N LYS A 942 0.29 18.80 -78.49
CA LYS A 942 -0.34 19.12 -79.78
C LYS A 942 -1.48 20.12 -79.63
N ASP A 943 -1.61 21.02 -80.61
CA ASP A 943 -2.78 21.88 -80.76
C ASP A 943 -4.01 21.07 -81.24
N ILE A 944 -5.20 21.70 -81.29
CA ILE A 944 -6.42 21.01 -81.75
C ILE A 944 -6.36 20.59 -83.22
N ALA A 945 -5.48 21.20 -84.02
CA ALA A 945 -5.23 20.87 -85.41
C ALA A 945 -4.24 19.69 -85.57
N GLY A 946 -3.64 19.22 -84.47
CA GLY A 946 -2.73 18.08 -84.40
C GLY A 946 -1.24 18.43 -84.61
N ASN A 947 -0.88 19.71 -84.67
CA ASN A 947 0.51 20.15 -84.81
C ASN A 947 1.24 20.08 -83.48
N THR A 948 2.48 19.58 -83.47
CA THR A 948 3.27 19.47 -82.24
C THR A 948 3.96 20.79 -81.91
N ILE A 949 3.75 21.30 -80.69
CA ILE A 949 4.43 22.47 -80.13
C ILE A 949 5.92 22.14 -79.94
N ALA A 950 6.80 23.11 -80.25
CA ALA A 950 8.25 22.95 -80.12
C ALA A 950 8.66 22.71 -78.65
N LYS A 951 9.67 21.83 -78.45
CA LYS A 951 10.23 21.53 -77.13
C LYS A 951 10.66 22.80 -76.41
N LYS A 952 10.14 23.01 -75.19
CA LYS A 952 10.51 24.12 -74.31
C LYS A 952 11.19 23.61 -73.05
N VAL A 953 12.26 24.27 -72.64
CA VAL A 953 13.04 23.93 -71.45
C VAL A 953 13.22 25.19 -70.60
N VAL A 954 12.87 25.13 -69.32
CA VAL A 954 12.97 26.23 -68.36
C VAL A 954 13.64 25.73 -67.08
N GLN A 955 14.57 26.50 -66.53
CA GLN A 955 15.28 26.16 -65.30
C GLN A 955 14.96 27.14 -64.17
N PHE A 956 14.89 26.63 -62.93
CA PHE A 956 14.76 27.44 -61.73
C PHE A 956 15.61 26.89 -60.58
N LYS A 957 15.89 27.69 -59.55
CA LYS A 957 16.69 27.28 -58.37
C LYS A 957 15.90 27.54 -57.09
N THR A 958 15.85 26.56 -56.19
CA THR A 958 15.27 26.70 -54.85
C THR A 958 16.22 27.46 -53.92
N VAL A 959 15.73 28.06 -52.83
CA VAL A 959 16.58 28.85 -51.91
C VAL A 959 17.41 27.98 -50.97
N ALA A 960 18.48 28.53 -50.41
CA ALA A 960 19.27 27.89 -49.36
C ALA A 960 18.49 27.81 -48.04
N ALA A 961 18.52 26.64 -47.39
CA ALA A 961 17.78 26.37 -46.17
C ALA A 961 18.16 27.35 -45.04
N ALA A 962 17.16 27.98 -44.41
CA ALA A 962 17.33 28.64 -43.12
C ALA A 962 17.58 27.56 -42.05
N LYS A 963 18.60 27.77 -41.20
CA LYS A 963 18.94 26.87 -40.10
C LYS A 963 17.75 26.73 -39.15
N GLN A 964 17.10 25.57 -39.20
CA GLN A 964 16.12 25.14 -38.20
C GLN A 964 16.84 24.50 -37.02
N VAL A 965 16.57 25.03 -35.83
CA VAL A 965 16.76 24.34 -34.54
C VAL A 965 15.72 23.23 -34.48
N VAL A 966 16.18 21.99 -34.35
CA VAL A 966 15.33 20.81 -34.24
C VAL A 966 14.91 20.67 -32.78
N GLU A 967 13.64 20.91 -32.47
CA GLU A 967 13.01 20.29 -31.30
C GLU A 967 12.67 18.84 -31.67
N THR A 968 13.48 17.92 -31.17
CA THR A 968 13.05 16.55 -30.93
C THR A 968 12.25 16.56 -29.63
N SER A 969 11.05 15.98 -29.62
CA SER A 969 10.38 15.59 -28.38
C SER A 969 11.05 14.35 -27.78
N ILE A 970 12.32 14.51 -27.41
CA ILE A 970 12.99 13.84 -26.29
C ILE A 970 13.87 14.93 -25.69
N VAL A 971 13.53 15.34 -24.46
CA VAL A 971 14.27 16.32 -23.68
C VAL A 971 15.71 15.82 -23.53
N ASP A 972 16.69 16.63 -23.92
CA ASP A 972 18.07 16.44 -23.49
C ASP A 972 18.10 16.62 -21.97
N GLY A 973 18.32 15.51 -21.25
CA GLY A 973 18.15 15.40 -19.80
C GLY A 973 17.34 14.17 -19.42
N ALA A 974 18.01 13.03 -19.26
CA ALA A 974 17.40 11.73 -18.99
C ALA A 974 16.48 11.73 -17.75
N GLN A 975 15.17 11.79 -17.98
CA GLN A 975 14.17 11.15 -17.13
C GLN A 975 14.25 9.63 -17.38
N ALA A 976 14.20 8.85 -16.30
CA ALA A 976 14.23 7.40 -16.35
C ALA A 976 13.14 6.86 -17.28
N VAL A 977 13.50 6.11 -18.32
CA VAL A 977 12.53 5.28 -19.04
C VAL A 977 12.21 4.12 -18.10
N ASP A 978 10.98 4.09 -17.58
CA ASP A 978 10.46 2.98 -16.77
C ASP A 978 10.68 1.65 -17.50
N ARG A 979 10.80 0.53 -16.77
CA ARG A 979 11.08 -0.81 -17.33
C ARG A 979 9.89 -1.38 -18.11
N GLN A 980 9.18 -0.55 -18.87
CA GLN A 980 8.19 -0.99 -19.83
C GLN A 980 8.87 -1.94 -20.82
N LYS A 981 8.22 -3.08 -21.06
CA LYS A 981 8.61 -4.03 -22.09
C LYS A 981 8.45 -3.46 -23.51
N THR A 982 8.20 -2.16 -23.71
CA THR A 982 7.93 -1.58 -25.04
C THR A 982 8.51 -0.16 -25.16
N ILE A 983 9.33 0.09 -26.17
CA ILE A 983 9.85 1.41 -26.55
C ILE A 983 9.04 1.91 -27.76
N LYS A 984 8.29 3.00 -27.59
CA LYS A 984 7.51 3.62 -28.69
C LYS A 984 8.27 4.75 -29.35
N PHE A 985 8.24 4.82 -30.67
CA PHE A 985 8.82 5.92 -31.44
C PHE A 985 7.98 6.22 -32.69
N LYS A 986 7.96 7.48 -33.09
CA LYS A 986 7.33 7.93 -34.34
C LYS A 986 8.41 8.23 -35.37
N LEU A 987 8.12 7.89 -36.63
CA LEU A 987 8.88 8.38 -37.77
C LEU A 987 8.12 9.55 -38.40
N ASN A 988 8.83 10.50 -38.98
CA ASN A 988 8.19 11.59 -39.72
C ASN A 988 7.44 11.00 -40.92
N ALA A 989 6.42 11.69 -41.43
CA ALA A 989 5.58 11.19 -42.52
C ALA A 989 6.35 10.79 -43.81
N THR A 990 7.58 11.29 -43.98
CA THR A 990 8.48 10.98 -45.10
C THR A 990 9.50 9.87 -44.81
N ASP A 991 9.63 9.44 -43.55
CA ASP A 991 10.54 8.38 -43.12
C ASP A 991 9.77 7.06 -42.96
N THR A 992 9.95 6.11 -43.88
CA THR A 992 9.35 4.77 -43.79
C THR A 992 10.39 3.72 -43.41
N LEU A 993 10.02 2.74 -42.59
CA LEU A 993 10.76 1.49 -42.53
C LEU A 993 10.32 0.67 -43.75
N ASN A 994 11.25 0.15 -44.53
CA ASN A 994 10.93 -0.82 -45.58
C ASN A 994 10.44 -2.11 -44.91
N TYR A 995 9.16 -2.16 -44.55
CA TYR A 995 8.41 -3.34 -44.15
C TYR A 995 7.72 -3.87 -45.41
N ASP A 996 8.04 -5.10 -45.79
CA ASP A 996 7.42 -5.75 -46.95
C ASP A 996 6.01 -6.21 -46.56
N ASP A 997 5.01 -5.56 -47.14
CA ASP A 997 3.59 -5.66 -46.78
C ASP A 997 2.91 -6.88 -47.41
N THR A 998 3.57 -8.05 -47.39
CA THR A 998 3.12 -9.24 -48.13
C THR A 998 3.03 -10.53 -47.31
N VAL A 999 2.57 -10.52 -46.05
CA VAL A 999 1.98 -11.74 -45.45
C VAL A 999 0.89 -11.41 -44.41
N PRO A 1000 -0.36 -11.86 -44.58
CA PRO A 1000 -1.39 -11.74 -43.55
C PRO A 1000 -1.18 -12.75 -42.41
N SER A 1001 -1.81 -12.48 -41.27
CA SER A 1001 -1.68 -13.20 -40.00
C SER A 1001 -1.76 -14.73 -40.09
N THR A 1002 -1.05 -15.39 -39.14
CA THR A 1002 -1.03 -16.81 -38.75
C THR A 1002 0.06 -17.72 -39.35
N VAL A 1003 1.15 -17.99 -38.60
CA VAL A 1003 1.81 -19.32 -38.45
C VAL A 1003 2.64 -19.34 -37.16
N TYR A 1004 2.45 -20.38 -36.33
CA TYR A 1004 3.34 -20.79 -35.24
C TYR A 1004 4.41 -21.74 -35.82
N GLY A 1005 5.69 -21.42 -35.61
CA GLY A 1005 6.82 -22.34 -35.73
C GLY A 1005 7.28 -22.73 -37.13
N ASP A 1006 8.39 -22.16 -37.59
CA ASP A 1006 9.67 -22.85 -37.71
C ASP A 1006 10.78 -21.80 -37.88
N GLY A 1007 11.98 -22.12 -37.41
CA GLY A 1007 13.09 -21.18 -37.45
C GLY A 1007 13.59 -20.99 -38.87
N THR A 1008 13.20 -19.89 -39.52
CA THR A 1008 14.06 -19.20 -40.50
C THR A 1008 13.84 -17.68 -40.43
N THR A 1009 14.97 -16.97 -40.40
CA THR A 1009 15.21 -15.55 -40.10
C THR A 1009 14.51 -14.55 -41.03
N ALA A 1010 13.85 -13.54 -40.45
CA ALA A 1010 13.69 -12.21 -41.06
C ALA A 1010 14.47 -11.20 -40.21
N ALA A 1011 15.50 -10.62 -40.83
CA ALA A 1011 16.50 -9.77 -40.22
C ALA A 1011 15.91 -8.40 -39.79
N ASN A 1012 16.00 -8.06 -38.50
CA ASN A 1012 15.71 -6.71 -38.00
C ASN A 1012 16.92 -5.77 -38.15
N GLY A 1013 17.73 -5.97 -39.20
CA GLY A 1013 18.93 -5.18 -39.49
C GLY A 1013 18.69 -3.69 -39.75
N LYS A 1014 17.45 -3.21 -39.68
CA LYS A 1014 17.08 -1.79 -39.83
C LYS A 1014 16.69 -1.11 -38.51
N VAL A 1015 16.40 -1.84 -37.43
CA VAL A 1015 16.18 -1.26 -36.09
C VAL A 1015 16.94 -2.11 -35.08
N THR A 1016 18.05 -1.59 -34.58
CA THR A 1016 18.97 -2.36 -33.72
C THR A 1016 19.23 -1.62 -32.42
N LEU A 1017 18.99 -2.29 -31.30
CA LEU A 1017 19.27 -1.78 -29.96
C LEU A 1017 20.67 -2.20 -29.51
N TYR A 1018 21.46 -1.26 -29.02
CA TYR A 1018 22.81 -1.50 -28.51
C TYR A 1018 22.86 -1.19 -27.01
N LYS A 1019 23.51 -2.06 -26.25
CA LYS A 1019 23.95 -1.79 -24.88
C LYS A 1019 25.42 -1.36 -24.93
N GLY A 1020 25.68 -0.06 -24.81
CA GLY A 1020 26.98 0.50 -25.17
C GLY A 1020 27.33 0.23 -26.65
N THR A 1021 28.39 -0.53 -26.91
CA THR A 1021 28.82 -0.92 -28.26
C THR A 1021 28.33 -2.32 -28.69
N THR A 1022 27.69 -3.08 -27.80
CA THR A 1022 27.26 -4.46 -28.07
C THR A 1022 25.80 -4.47 -28.51
N ALA A 1023 25.48 -5.07 -29.67
CA ALA A 1023 24.11 -5.22 -30.13
C ALA A 1023 23.34 -6.22 -29.23
N VAL A 1024 22.13 -5.85 -28.82
CA VAL A 1024 21.21 -6.76 -28.13
C VAL A 1024 20.73 -7.81 -29.14
N PRO A 1025 20.75 -9.12 -28.80
CA PRO A 1025 20.37 -10.17 -29.75
C PRO A 1025 18.94 -10.00 -30.27
N GLU A 1026 18.73 -10.21 -31.57
CA GLU A 1026 17.41 -10.07 -32.21
C GLU A 1026 16.35 -11.00 -31.58
N SER A 1027 16.74 -12.13 -30.99
CA SER A 1027 15.82 -13.04 -30.29
C SER A 1027 15.19 -12.45 -29.02
N LYS A 1028 15.69 -11.32 -28.52
CA LYS A 1028 15.22 -10.66 -27.28
C LYS A 1028 14.35 -9.43 -27.53
N VAL A 1029 14.13 -9.06 -28.79
CA VAL A 1029 13.38 -7.86 -29.17
C VAL A 1029 12.43 -8.15 -30.34
N GLU A 1030 11.27 -7.50 -30.37
CA GLU A 1030 10.24 -7.69 -31.39
C GLU A 1030 9.68 -6.32 -31.82
N LEU A 1031 9.64 -6.05 -33.13
CA LEU A 1031 9.14 -4.78 -33.65
C LEU A 1031 7.68 -4.95 -34.08
N SER A 1032 6.81 -4.08 -33.59
CA SER A 1032 5.40 -4.00 -33.95
C SER A 1032 5.06 -2.59 -34.46
N ASN A 1033 4.06 -2.49 -35.33
CA ASN A 1033 3.55 -1.24 -35.88
C ASN A 1033 2.02 -1.30 -35.82
N ASP A 1034 1.37 -0.33 -35.21
CA ASP A 1034 -0.09 -0.27 -35.10
C ASP A 1034 -0.75 0.61 -36.20
N GLY A 1035 0.05 1.06 -37.17
CA GLY A 1035 -0.38 1.89 -38.29
C GLY A 1035 -0.21 3.39 -38.05
N VAL A 1036 0.14 3.81 -36.83
CA VAL A 1036 0.43 5.22 -36.50
C VAL A 1036 1.79 5.36 -35.82
N ASP A 1037 2.14 4.43 -34.91
CA ASP A 1037 3.39 4.45 -34.13
C ASP A 1037 4.15 3.12 -34.22
N TYR A 1038 5.49 3.19 -34.25
CA TYR A 1038 6.35 2.00 -34.18
C TYR A 1038 6.69 1.68 -32.72
N SER A 1039 6.58 0.41 -32.34
CA SER A 1039 6.78 -0.07 -30.97
C SER A 1039 7.77 -1.25 -30.95
N LEU A 1040 8.91 -1.08 -30.28
CA LEU A 1040 9.89 -2.13 -30.06
C LEU A 1040 9.66 -2.80 -28.69
N VAL A 1041 9.13 -4.03 -28.71
CA VAL A 1041 8.82 -4.83 -27.53
C VAL A 1041 10.05 -5.66 -27.11
N LEU A 1042 10.42 -5.59 -25.84
CA LEU A 1042 11.54 -6.29 -25.22
C LEU A 1042 11.02 -7.55 -24.50
N LYS A 1043 11.58 -8.71 -24.83
CA LYS A 1043 11.18 -10.00 -24.23
C LYS A 1043 11.79 -10.21 -22.84
N GLU A 1044 12.80 -9.41 -22.49
CA GLU A 1044 13.46 -9.37 -21.19
C GLU A 1044 13.67 -7.91 -20.75
N ALA A 1045 13.75 -7.66 -19.44
CA ALA A 1045 13.91 -6.32 -18.90
C ALA A 1045 15.33 -5.76 -19.15
N LEU A 1046 15.45 -4.44 -19.39
CA LEU A 1046 16.74 -3.76 -19.54
C LEU A 1046 17.46 -3.61 -18.20
N ASP A 1047 18.80 -3.66 -18.25
CA ASP A 1047 19.65 -3.47 -17.07
C ASP A 1047 19.59 -2.03 -16.54
N PRO A 1048 19.46 -1.84 -15.21
CA PRO A 1048 19.32 -0.51 -14.60
C PRO A 1048 20.59 0.34 -14.74
N ASN A 1049 20.43 1.68 -14.72
CA ASN A 1049 21.50 2.68 -14.86
C ASN A 1049 22.42 2.46 -16.07
N THR A 1050 21.91 1.81 -17.12
CA THR A 1050 22.69 1.51 -18.31
C THR A 1050 22.19 2.32 -19.50
N THR A 1051 23.12 2.87 -20.26
CA THR A 1051 22.84 3.60 -21.50
C THR A 1051 22.69 2.62 -22.67
N TYR A 1052 21.55 2.74 -23.34
CA TYR A 1052 21.22 2.01 -24.56
C TYR A 1052 21.13 2.98 -25.74
N THR A 1053 21.53 2.49 -26.91
CA THR A 1053 21.48 3.25 -28.17
C THR A 1053 20.65 2.48 -29.18
N LEU A 1054 19.51 3.04 -29.56
CA LEU A 1054 18.67 2.55 -30.64
C LEU A 1054 19.12 3.16 -31.97
N LYS A 1055 19.45 2.32 -32.94
CA LYS A 1055 19.78 2.74 -34.31
C LYS A 1055 18.66 2.32 -35.25
N ILE A 1056 18.11 3.26 -35.99
CA ILE A 1056 17.01 3.08 -36.94
C ILE A 1056 17.51 3.49 -38.31
N GLN A 1057 17.54 2.56 -39.25
CA GLN A 1057 17.90 2.77 -40.64
C GLN A 1057 16.63 2.99 -41.46
N THR A 1058 16.45 4.21 -41.93
CA THR A 1058 15.28 4.65 -42.72
C THR A 1058 15.40 4.18 -44.17
N SER A 1059 14.27 4.17 -44.89
CA SER A 1059 14.18 3.71 -46.28
C SER A 1059 15.06 4.50 -47.27
N ASP A 1060 15.47 5.73 -46.91
CA ASP A 1060 16.43 6.56 -47.65
C ASP A 1060 17.91 6.21 -47.40
N GLY A 1061 18.20 5.17 -46.61
CA GLY A 1061 19.55 4.69 -46.31
C GLY A 1061 20.27 5.43 -45.18
N LYS A 1062 19.64 6.44 -44.56
CA LYS A 1062 20.22 7.16 -43.40
C LYS A 1062 19.98 6.39 -42.11
N THR A 1063 20.88 6.53 -41.14
CA THR A 1063 20.75 5.93 -39.81
C THR A 1063 20.45 7.02 -38.78
N LYS A 1064 19.27 6.97 -38.18
CA LYS A 1064 18.91 7.78 -37.01
C LYS A 1064 19.34 7.04 -35.74
N VAL A 1065 19.92 7.78 -34.80
CA VAL A 1065 20.48 7.22 -33.56
C VAL A 1065 19.83 7.92 -32.38
N VAL A 1066 19.21 7.15 -31.50
CA VAL A 1066 18.58 7.62 -30.26
C VAL A 1066 19.28 6.94 -29.09
N THR A 1067 19.76 7.72 -28.13
CA THR A 1067 20.44 7.17 -26.94
C THR A 1067 19.65 7.54 -25.70
N PHE A 1068 19.42 6.57 -24.82
CA PHE A 1068 18.68 6.74 -23.57
C PHE A 1068 19.32 5.94 -22.44
N THR A 1069 19.17 6.39 -21.20
CA THR A 1069 19.70 5.69 -20.01
C THR A 1069 18.53 5.26 -19.13
N THR A 1070 18.48 3.98 -18.78
CA THR A 1070 17.47 3.45 -17.85
C THR A 1070 17.76 4.00 -16.44
N GLY A 1071 16.78 4.56 -15.73
CA GLY A 1071 16.99 5.02 -14.35
C GLY A 1071 16.63 3.95 -13.30
N VAL A 1072 16.90 4.27 -12.02
CA VAL A 1072 16.40 3.49 -10.87
C VAL A 1072 14.95 3.89 -10.61
N ILE A 1073 14.06 2.90 -10.43
CA ILE A 1073 12.65 3.11 -10.08
C ILE A 1073 12.56 3.70 -8.66
N ALA A 1074 11.83 4.80 -8.49
CA ALA A 1074 11.31 5.18 -7.17
C ALA A 1074 10.26 4.14 -6.77
N THR A 1075 10.37 3.60 -5.55
CA THR A 1075 9.67 2.42 -5.03
C THR A 1075 8.14 2.39 -5.11
N ASP A 1076 7.49 3.46 -5.59
CA ASP A 1076 6.03 3.62 -5.59
C ASP A 1076 5.34 3.19 -6.90
N ASP A 1077 6.07 3.01 -8.00
CA ASP A 1077 5.51 2.58 -9.31
C ASP A 1077 5.55 1.06 -9.55
N VAL A 1078 5.91 0.26 -8.54
CA VAL A 1078 6.00 -1.22 -8.63
C VAL A 1078 4.81 -1.90 -7.92
N LYS A 1079 3.82 -1.14 -7.43
CA LYS A 1079 2.70 -1.66 -6.62
C LYS A 1079 1.36 -1.48 -7.36
N PRO A 1080 0.41 -2.42 -7.22
CA PRO A 1080 -0.94 -2.25 -7.75
C PRO A 1080 -1.62 -1.00 -7.16
N LYS A 1081 -2.26 -0.20 -8.02
CA LYS A 1081 -2.95 1.04 -7.63
C LYS A 1081 -4.47 0.89 -7.72
N PHE A 1082 -5.18 1.54 -6.80
CA PHE A 1082 -6.64 1.65 -6.85
C PHE A 1082 -7.06 2.51 -8.04
N VAL A 1083 -8.04 2.04 -8.82
CA VAL A 1083 -8.52 2.70 -10.04
C VAL A 1083 -9.93 3.21 -9.87
N GLU A 1084 -10.86 2.36 -9.44
CA GLU A 1084 -12.28 2.70 -9.39
C GLU A 1084 -13.04 1.85 -8.37
N PHE A 1085 -14.21 2.32 -7.97
CA PHE A 1085 -15.10 1.67 -7.01
C PHE A 1085 -16.55 1.70 -7.48
N GLY A 1086 -17.33 0.67 -7.16
CA GLY A 1086 -18.73 0.57 -7.57
C GLY A 1086 -19.57 -0.34 -6.68
N GLN A 1087 -20.86 -0.42 -7.00
CA GLN A 1087 -21.84 -1.28 -6.32
C GLN A 1087 -22.57 -2.16 -7.34
N VAL A 1088 -22.87 -3.41 -6.96
CA VAL A 1088 -23.75 -4.33 -7.72
C VAL A 1088 -24.92 -4.73 -6.84
N PHE A 1089 -26.13 -4.67 -7.38
CA PHE A 1089 -27.35 -5.11 -6.72
C PHE A 1089 -27.59 -6.58 -7.08
N ASP A 1090 -27.67 -7.46 -6.09
CA ASP A 1090 -28.03 -8.87 -6.32
C ASP A 1090 -29.49 -8.95 -6.83
N VAL A 1091 -29.69 -9.55 -8.01
CA VAL A 1091 -31.00 -9.95 -8.51
C VAL A 1091 -30.90 -11.44 -8.87
N ASP A 1092 -31.39 -12.27 -7.95
CA ASP A 1092 -31.81 -13.67 -8.15
C ASP A 1092 -31.17 -14.40 -9.34
N ASN A 1093 -29.94 -14.91 -9.20
CA ASN A 1093 -29.41 -16.11 -9.86
C ASN A 1093 -29.85 -16.44 -11.32
N ASP A 1094 -30.12 -15.43 -12.16
CA ASP A 1094 -30.59 -15.58 -13.54
C ASP A 1094 -29.43 -15.29 -14.51
N PRO A 1095 -28.87 -16.30 -15.19
CA PRO A 1095 -27.69 -16.14 -16.04
C PRO A 1095 -27.95 -15.37 -17.35
N ALA A 1096 -29.13 -14.76 -17.55
CA ALA A 1096 -29.55 -14.18 -18.82
C ALA A 1096 -29.52 -12.64 -18.92
N THR A 1097 -29.28 -11.89 -17.83
CA THR A 1097 -29.26 -10.41 -17.87
C THR A 1097 -27.93 -9.84 -17.38
N PRO A 1098 -27.21 -9.00 -18.17
CA PRO A 1098 -25.98 -8.37 -17.71
C PRO A 1098 -26.25 -7.33 -16.60
N ASP A 1099 -25.50 -7.43 -15.51
CA ASP A 1099 -25.53 -6.51 -14.36
C ASP A 1099 -25.31 -5.05 -14.77
N THR A 1100 -26.05 -4.13 -14.15
CA THR A 1100 -25.87 -2.69 -14.39
C THR A 1100 -24.92 -2.11 -13.33
N TYR A 1101 -23.69 -1.81 -13.72
CA TYR A 1101 -22.70 -1.15 -12.86
C TYR A 1101 -23.06 0.33 -12.66
N GLY A 1102 -23.30 0.72 -11.41
CA GLY A 1102 -23.29 2.13 -11.03
C GLY A 1102 -21.85 2.57 -10.75
N ALA A 1103 -21.22 3.30 -11.67
CA ALA A 1103 -19.89 3.86 -11.45
C ALA A 1103 -19.94 4.94 -10.37
N ILE A 1104 -19.13 4.77 -9.31
CA ILE A 1104 -18.95 5.76 -8.26
C ILE A 1104 -17.50 6.23 -8.39
N GLY A 1105 -17.28 7.44 -8.91
CA GLY A 1105 -15.96 7.91 -9.35
C GLY A 1105 -14.83 7.80 -8.29
N THR A 1106 -13.59 8.04 -8.73
CA THR A 1106 -12.32 7.75 -8.04
C THR A 1106 -12.02 8.54 -6.76
N ASP A 1107 -12.98 9.26 -6.19
CA ASP A 1107 -12.74 10.26 -5.16
C ASP A 1107 -12.88 9.66 -3.75
N LEU A 1108 -11.76 9.19 -3.19
CA LEU A 1108 -11.58 8.55 -1.88
C LEU A 1108 -12.14 9.34 -0.66
N LYS A 1109 -12.66 10.56 -0.86
CA LYS A 1109 -13.15 11.49 0.18
C LYS A 1109 -14.67 11.65 0.25
N LEU A 1110 -15.45 11.06 -0.66
CA LEU A 1110 -16.91 11.21 -0.69
C LEU A 1110 -17.62 10.03 0.00
N THR A 1111 -18.48 10.35 0.97
CA THR A 1111 -19.35 9.38 1.66
C THR A 1111 -20.51 9.00 0.75
N HIS A 1112 -20.68 7.71 0.46
CA HIS A 1112 -21.76 7.20 -0.40
C HIS A 1112 -22.73 6.30 0.39
N THR A 1113 -24.02 6.44 0.09
CA THR A 1113 -25.11 5.70 0.74
C THR A 1113 -25.44 4.45 -0.06
N VAL A 1114 -25.23 3.26 0.53
CA VAL A 1114 -25.57 1.97 -0.11
C VAL A 1114 -27.02 1.61 0.24
N GLY A 1115 -27.83 1.27 -0.77
CA GLY A 1115 -29.29 1.35 -0.71
C GLY A 1115 -30.08 0.09 -0.33
N SER A 1116 -29.46 -1.10 -0.19
CA SER A 1116 -30.19 -2.35 0.09
C SER A 1116 -29.35 -3.41 0.80
N ASN A 1117 -30.02 -4.32 1.49
CA ASN A 1117 -29.47 -5.40 2.34
C ASN A 1117 -28.77 -6.55 1.55
N THR A 1118 -28.53 -6.36 0.25
CA THR A 1118 -28.09 -7.40 -0.70
C THR A 1118 -27.05 -6.89 -1.72
N ALA A 1119 -26.44 -5.72 -1.49
CA ALA A 1119 -25.51 -5.13 -2.46
C ALA A 1119 -24.05 -5.50 -2.18
N ASN A 1120 -23.35 -6.00 -3.21
CA ASN A 1120 -21.92 -6.27 -3.18
C ASN A 1120 -21.11 -4.99 -3.44
N LEU A 1121 -19.99 -4.85 -2.74
CA LEU A 1121 -19.05 -3.74 -2.93
C LEU A 1121 -17.92 -4.14 -3.88
N LEU A 1122 -17.65 -3.36 -4.94
CA LEU A 1122 -16.60 -3.68 -5.91
C LEU A 1122 -15.47 -2.64 -5.91
N VAL A 1123 -14.22 -3.13 -5.92
CA VAL A 1123 -13.00 -2.31 -5.92
C VAL A 1123 -12.10 -2.77 -7.07
N GLN A 1124 -11.76 -1.89 -8.01
CA GLN A 1124 -10.96 -2.21 -9.19
C GLN A 1124 -9.52 -1.67 -9.06
N PHE A 1125 -8.55 -2.47 -9.52
CA PHE A 1125 -7.13 -2.15 -9.51
C PHE A 1125 -6.53 -1.98 -10.92
N SER A 1126 -5.37 -1.33 -11.00
CA SER A 1126 -4.69 -0.93 -12.24
C SER A 1126 -4.12 -2.08 -13.06
N GLU A 1127 -4.04 -3.26 -12.45
CA GLU A 1127 -3.44 -4.48 -13.00
C GLU A 1127 -4.04 -5.72 -12.32
N GLY A 1128 -3.59 -6.92 -12.71
CA GLY A 1128 -4.00 -8.18 -12.10
C GLY A 1128 -3.45 -8.34 -10.67
N ILE A 1129 -4.29 -8.81 -9.75
CA ILE A 1129 -4.01 -8.86 -8.32
C ILE A 1129 -3.97 -10.28 -7.76
N ASP A 1130 -3.03 -10.53 -6.85
CA ASP A 1130 -2.98 -11.71 -5.99
C ASP A 1130 -3.56 -11.35 -4.62
N LEU A 1131 -4.59 -12.08 -4.22
CA LEU A 1131 -5.34 -11.86 -2.99
C LEU A 1131 -4.81 -12.69 -1.81
N THR A 1132 -3.74 -13.48 -1.99
CA THR A 1132 -3.15 -14.28 -0.93
C THR A 1132 -2.57 -13.40 0.20
N GLY A 1133 -3.32 -13.33 1.31
CA GLY A 1133 -2.97 -12.50 2.47
C GLY A 1133 -3.62 -11.11 2.48
N ALA A 1134 -4.54 -10.82 1.56
CA ALA A 1134 -5.36 -9.61 1.62
C ALA A 1134 -6.35 -9.68 2.79
N SER A 1135 -6.61 -8.53 3.43
CA SER A 1135 -7.60 -8.40 4.51
C SER A 1135 -8.41 -7.12 4.37
N VAL A 1136 -9.68 -7.20 4.77
CA VAL A 1136 -10.60 -6.06 4.81
C VAL A 1136 -11.04 -5.83 6.24
N ALA A 1137 -10.73 -4.65 6.79
CA ALA A 1137 -11.15 -4.22 8.12
C ALA A 1137 -12.25 -3.15 7.99
N ILE A 1138 -13.36 -3.35 8.69
CA ILE A 1138 -14.48 -2.40 8.70
C ILE A 1138 -14.61 -1.84 10.11
N THR A 1139 -14.45 -0.53 10.25
CA THR A 1139 -14.43 0.17 11.54
C THR A 1139 -15.49 1.27 11.56
N ASN A 1140 -16.31 1.33 12.60
CA ASN A 1140 -17.25 2.44 12.75
C ASN A 1140 -16.50 3.74 13.06
N VAL A 1141 -16.73 4.79 12.27
CA VAL A 1141 -16.01 6.07 12.38
C VAL A 1141 -16.33 6.79 13.68
N SER A 1142 -17.54 6.59 14.24
CA SER A 1142 -17.95 7.34 15.44
C SER A 1142 -17.28 6.86 16.73
N ASP A 1143 -16.92 5.59 16.83
CA ASP A 1143 -16.38 4.97 18.05
C ASP A 1143 -15.08 4.18 17.84
N ASP A 1144 -14.53 4.20 16.62
CA ASP A 1144 -13.29 3.55 16.18
C ASP A 1144 -13.22 2.04 16.48
N LYS A 1145 -14.39 1.38 16.63
CA LYS A 1145 -14.47 -0.07 16.84
C LYS A 1145 -14.55 -0.82 15.52
N THR A 1146 -13.65 -1.80 15.36
CA THR A 1146 -13.70 -2.74 14.22
C THR A 1146 -14.90 -3.67 14.37
N VAL A 1147 -15.79 -3.62 13.38
CA VAL A 1147 -17.06 -4.36 13.31
C VAL A 1147 -16.85 -5.73 12.65
N ALA A 1148 -15.94 -5.83 11.69
CA ALA A 1148 -15.49 -7.11 11.13
C ALA A 1148 -14.09 -7.01 10.52
N VAL A 1149 -13.41 -8.16 10.46
CA VAL A 1149 -12.21 -8.39 9.65
C VAL A 1149 -12.49 -9.61 8.78
N LEU A 1150 -12.56 -9.41 7.46
CA LEU A 1150 -12.84 -10.47 6.50
C LEU A 1150 -11.53 -11.07 5.98
N SER A 1151 -11.48 -12.40 5.89
CA SER A 1151 -10.36 -13.16 5.28
C SER A 1151 -10.73 -13.63 3.87
N THR A 1152 -9.74 -14.14 3.12
CA THR A 1152 -9.73 -14.37 1.66
C THR A 1152 -10.84 -15.27 1.09
N THR A 1153 -11.69 -15.88 1.91
CA THR A 1153 -12.78 -16.80 1.50
C THR A 1153 -14.10 -16.11 1.13
N ALA A 1154 -14.22 -14.80 1.29
CA ALA A 1154 -15.44 -14.02 0.96
C ALA A 1154 -15.27 -13.12 -0.28
N ILE A 1155 -14.35 -13.48 -1.18
CA ILE A 1155 -13.92 -12.64 -2.30
C ILE A 1155 -14.07 -13.43 -3.60
N ASP A 1156 -14.98 -13.00 -4.48
CA ASP A 1156 -15.14 -13.57 -5.82
C ASP A 1156 -14.44 -12.72 -6.90
N ARG A 1157 -13.84 -13.41 -7.88
CA ARG A 1157 -13.26 -12.80 -9.10
C ARG A 1157 -14.36 -12.58 -10.12
N VAL A 1158 -14.65 -11.32 -10.47
CA VAL A 1158 -15.55 -10.99 -11.58
C VAL A 1158 -14.69 -10.58 -12.79
N ALA A 1159 -14.71 -11.39 -13.85
CA ALA A 1159 -13.98 -11.09 -15.08
C ALA A 1159 -14.77 -10.10 -15.95
N ASP A 1160 -14.18 -8.94 -16.25
CA ASP A 1160 -14.67 -8.06 -17.32
C ASP A 1160 -14.30 -8.70 -18.68
N ALA A 1161 -15.26 -8.72 -19.61
CA ALA A 1161 -15.13 -9.28 -20.95
C ALA A 1161 -14.02 -8.64 -21.82
N ASN A 1162 -13.36 -7.57 -21.35
CA ASN A 1162 -12.31 -6.84 -22.08
C ASN A 1162 -10.88 -6.93 -21.48
N ASN A 1163 -10.61 -7.91 -20.61
CA ASN A 1163 -9.27 -8.52 -20.43
C ASN A 1163 -8.07 -7.65 -19.96
N ALA A 1164 -8.23 -6.61 -19.13
CA ALA A 1164 -7.08 -5.85 -18.61
C ALA A 1164 -7.11 -5.36 -17.13
N LYS A 1165 -8.22 -5.49 -16.39
CA LYS A 1165 -8.33 -5.00 -14.99
C LYS A 1165 -9.08 -6.02 -14.11
N GLU A 1166 -8.57 -6.29 -12.91
CA GLU A 1166 -9.22 -7.20 -11.95
C GLU A 1166 -9.99 -6.43 -10.86
N THR A 1167 -11.11 -7.01 -10.43
CA THR A 1167 -12.08 -6.40 -9.50
C THR A 1167 -12.28 -7.28 -8.27
N LEU A 1168 -12.20 -6.68 -7.09
CA LEU A 1168 -12.45 -7.28 -5.77
C LEU A 1168 -13.92 -7.08 -5.37
N SER A 1169 -14.67 -8.16 -5.15
CA SER A 1169 -16.03 -8.11 -4.59
C SER A 1169 -16.02 -8.37 -3.08
N ILE A 1170 -16.78 -7.58 -2.31
CA ILE A 1170 -16.94 -7.72 -0.85
C ILE A 1170 -18.42 -8.01 -0.54
N ASP A 1171 -18.67 -9.19 0.02
CA ASP A 1171 -19.99 -9.79 0.28
C ASP A 1171 -20.86 -9.00 1.31
N PRO A 1172 -22.18 -8.80 1.09
CA PRO A 1172 -23.11 -8.05 1.95
C PRO A 1172 -23.41 -8.62 3.34
N VAL A 1173 -22.75 -9.67 3.83
CA VAL A 1173 -23.11 -10.36 5.10
C VAL A 1173 -22.96 -9.48 6.38
N LEU A 1174 -22.61 -8.20 6.26
CA LEU A 1174 -22.49 -7.26 7.38
C LEU A 1174 -23.76 -6.45 7.62
N ASN A 1175 -24.45 -6.72 8.73
CA ASN A 1175 -25.52 -5.88 9.29
C ASN A 1175 -24.94 -4.54 9.82
N LEU A 1176 -24.67 -3.60 8.93
CA LEU A 1176 -24.28 -2.22 9.28
C LEU A 1176 -25.49 -1.45 9.82
N ALA A 1177 -25.29 -0.66 10.88
CA ALA A 1177 -26.38 0.10 11.48
C ALA A 1177 -26.75 1.32 10.61
N SER A 1178 -28.04 1.50 10.34
CA SER A 1178 -28.59 2.64 9.60
C SER A 1178 -28.13 3.99 10.16
N GLY A 1179 -27.71 4.90 9.27
CA GLY A 1179 -27.26 6.26 9.56
C GLY A 1179 -25.86 6.37 10.15
N LYS A 1180 -25.09 5.28 10.25
CA LYS A 1180 -23.72 5.28 10.76
C LYS A 1180 -22.70 5.16 9.63
N THR A 1181 -21.60 5.90 9.74
CA THR A 1181 -20.49 5.88 8.78
C THR A 1181 -19.43 4.88 9.22
N TYR A 1182 -19.01 4.03 8.29
CA TYR A 1182 -17.99 3.01 8.50
C TYR A 1182 -16.81 3.25 7.56
N LYS A 1183 -15.60 3.11 8.11
CA LYS A 1183 -14.32 3.11 7.41
C LYS A 1183 -13.97 1.68 7.01
N VAL A 1184 -13.89 1.42 5.71
CA VAL A 1184 -13.46 0.15 5.14
C VAL A 1184 -12.00 0.29 4.72
N VAL A 1185 -11.10 -0.52 5.27
CA VAL A 1185 -9.68 -0.51 4.98
C VAL A 1185 -9.27 -1.84 4.36
N ILE A 1186 -8.74 -1.78 3.14
CA ILE A 1186 -8.27 -2.94 2.39
C ILE A 1186 -6.75 -2.92 2.42
N THR A 1187 -6.14 -4.04 2.82
CA THR A 1187 -4.68 -4.17 2.93
C THR A 1187 -4.21 -5.52 2.39
N GLY A 1188 -2.93 -5.63 2.05
CA GLY A 1188 -2.30 -6.92 1.70
C GLY A 1188 -2.62 -7.45 0.30
N VAL A 1189 -3.26 -6.65 -0.56
CA VAL A 1189 -3.45 -6.95 -1.99
C VAL A 1189 -2.10 -6.89 -2.69
N LYS A 1190 -1.78 -7.88 -3.53
CA LYS A 1190 -0.50 -7.97 -4.25
C LYS A 1190 -0.71 -7.97 -5.76
N ASP A 1191 0.36 -7.81 -6.54
CA ASP A 1191 0.39 -8.18 -7.96
C ASP A 1191 0.91 -9.62 -8.14
N ALA A 1192 0.94 -10.10 -9.39
CA ALA A 1192 1.51 -11.41 -9.74
C ALA A 1192 3.04 -11.54 -9.48
N ALA A 1193 3.73 -10.42 -9.21
CA ALA A 1193 5.15 -10.38 -8.85
C ALA A 1193 5.39 -10.32 -7.32
N GLY A 1194 4.32 -10.24 -6.51
CA GLY A 1194 4.35 -10.21 -5.05
C GLY A 1194 4.47 -8.82 -4.43
N ASN A 1195 4.36 -7.73 -5.20
CA ASN A 1195 4.41 -6.36 -4.69
C ASN A 1195 3.08 -5.96 -4.08
N VAL A 1196 3.10 -5.40 -2.86
CA VAL A 1196 1.90 -5.10 -2.07
C VAL A 1196 1.36 -3.69 -2.40
N ALA A 1197 0.09 -3.59 -2.77
CA ALA A 1197 -0.63 -2.33 -2.95
C ALA A 1197 -0.69 -1.51 -1.66
N ASP A 1198 -0.71 -0.18 -1.79
CA ASP A 1198 -0.93 0.69 -0.64
C ASP A 1198 -2.34 0.50 -0.05
N PRO A 1199 -2.52 0.64 1.27
CA PRO A 1199 -3.83 0.50 1.92
C PRO A 1199 -4.90 1.41 1.30
N VAL A 1200 -6.00 0.81 0.84
CA VAL A 1200 -7.15 1.56 0.31
C VAL A 1200 -8.14 1.80 1.44
N THR A 1201 -8.58 3.05 1.63
CA THR A 1201 -9.57 3.43 2.65
C THR A 1201 -10.81 4.02 1.99
N LEU A 1202 -11.98 3.47 2.33
CA LEU A 1202 -13.28 3.88 1.81
C LEU A 1202 -14.22 4.22 2.97
N TYR A 1203 -15.20 5.09 2.73
CA TYR A 1203 -16.22 5.45 3.73
C TYR A 1203 -17.63 5.14 3.20
N VAL A 1204 -18.35 4.27 3.92
CA VAL A 1204 -19.71 3.84 3.58
C VAL A 1204 -20.69 4.20 4.69
N VAL A 1205 -21.94 4.52 4.36
CA VAL A 1205 -23.00 4.77 5.35
C VAL A 1205 -23.98 3.61 5.34
N GLY A 1206 -24.18 2.98 6.49
CA GLY A 1206 -25.24 1.98 6.68
C GLY A 1206 -26.61 2.63 6.52
N LYS A 1207 -27.56 1.96 5.89
CA LYS A 1207 -28.92 2.47 5.67
C LYS A 1207 -29.96 1.55 6.27
#